data_AF-K0T512-F1
#
_entry.id   AF-K0T512-F1
#
_cell.length_a   1.000
_cell.length_b   1.000
_cell.length_c   1.000
_cell.angle_alpha   90.00
_cell.angle_beta   90.00
_cell.angle_gamma   90.00
#
_symmetry.space_group_name_H-M   'P 1'
#
loop_
_entity.id
_entity.type
_entity.pdbx_description
1 polymer ?
#
loop_
_entity_poly.entity_id
_entity_poly.type
_entity_poly.pdbx_seq_one_letter_code
_entity_poly.pdbx_strand_id
1 'polypeptide(L)'
;GAEEYGRALLSKFKNKQVRVIHGDKPQSERNSAIRDFKDGKVHLLVGTDVAARGIDVSSIGLVVQADSPRDVDTYTHRAGRTGRAGKSGDCITLLEPKSGVSIASGLVDLLVEANQLDSIPAWLQGMSYIAKARTIEEEMAIDAGSTNLSIDATVPSSIDDSFSEQDFRRTAVEGSYGMNKDVAYRGFDNDAYSDIEIHDSENSKPDSQSENMPADAEEPAKFDVPFQRNKPSDRLMQLVGDQLDTPDKVILNTLSKKSQLLKFEYIGLFPFDDVSPLLMSQTSDTSDDRVRVLMVAEKPSIAKSIADALSGNRGPRQRKGISRALPVYEFNTHNFLPANNVTGEKTPCLVRVTSVVGHIYSLGFDQQGQDKKSDPREYFTMPVTKQEEGTSSKLRVVDHLKALAGDSNHLCLWLDCDAEGENIAFEVLAVTRRAILTNNPSSDDGVRRIHRAKFSAITPKAIQDAFVTMEEPDAALSRSVDARQELDLRIGVAMTRLLTWRCIHLARRANPATRMISYGPCQTPALSFCIDRMREIEGFTPQVYWKLSCSAKMVDGSTQSLKWLGLVDEADTVLDTRNKNSQGEDSATFNEKAAREVINLAKHSNLVVTKVTRSDESISPPLGLNTVALLEVGSKAMGMSPKGLMKVAETLYSSGFISYPRTETTRYDPIGFDAKSLLRQHSSHPDWGKSASYLVRTRKSNRPPSRGFDAGDHPPITPLKSATRNQIGGGAAWRVYEFVTRNFIGSLHNDLKFTRTKISLAFEGSRAPDFEFELVSVDSLGFADACRWVLKDIQAGNKDAGRDIQVGDVLPIASISIDQKNTRPPKFLQEHELIRQMDDKRIGTDASMALHVSNIVDRGYVMLTDETGTPLRPPRPPGKRKQNQPRQIGRFMVPTPLGSSLLELFGHQEEAREVESPALLSHPSIRRQMEEEVKLIAEGKMSKVHLVKRSLKWFEDRYIELESNLTRDRVGEFGQGLCSTNEHLRRLRQLDAFEPLVTKGQVDSSQRQRGKSGKSSASRAYNKSRSNYKGGGKKKTKKQRSKLATASYGR
;
A
#
# COMPACT_ATOMS: atom_id res chain seq x y z
N GLY A 1 40.24 -10.36 -24.65
CA GLY A 1 40.03 -9.36 -23.58
C GLY A 1 41.13 -8.31 -23.57
N ALA A 2 41.62 -7.88 -22.40
CA ALA A 2 42.53 -6.72 -22.29
C ALA A 2 43.86 -6.85 -23.07
N GLU A 3 44.48 -8.03 -23.10
CA GLU A 3 45.70 -8.30 -23.88
C GLU A 3 45.47 -8.23 -25.40
N GLU A 4 44.26 -8.57 -25.83
CA GLU A 4 43.87 -8.55 -27.24
C GLU A 4 43.61 -7.11 -27.72
N TYR A 5 42.87 -6.32 -26.93
CA TYR A 5 42.75 -4.88 -27.16
C TYR A 5 44.11 -4.19 -27.12
N GLY A 6 44.96 -4.55 -26.15
CA GLY A 6 46.33 -4.07 -26.05
C GLY A 6 47.15 -4.35 -27.30
N ARG A 7 47.14 -5.59 -27.80
CA ARG A 7 47.84 -5.98 -29.05
C ARG A 7 47.29 -5.24 -30.27
N ALA A 8 45.97 -5.12 -30.39
CA ALA A 8 45.34 -4.40 -31.50
C ALA A 8 45.75 -2.92 -31.50
N LEU A 9 45.71 -2.26 -30.33
CA LEU A 9 46.12 -0.87 -30.18
C LEU A 9 47.62 -0.69 -30.42
N LEU A 10 48.47 -1.58 -29.90
CA LEU A 10 49.93 -1.55 -30.16
C LEU A 10 50.26 -1.68 -31.65
N SER A 11 49.50 -2.50 -32.39
CA SER A 11 49.69 -2.67 -33.83
C SER A 11 49.32 -1.42 -34.64
N LYS A 12 48.29 -0.68 -34.20
CA LYS A 12 47.83 0.57 -34.82
C LYS A 12 48.70 1.77 -34.47
N PHE A 13 49.06 1.93 -33.20
CA PHE A 13 49.74 3.12 -32.68
C PHE A 13 51.27 2.94 -32.62
N LYS A 14 51.88 2.39 -33.68
CA LYS A 14 53.32 2.04 -33.77
C LYS A 14 54.23 3.04 -33.02
N ASN A 15 54.82 2.57 -31.91
CA ASN A 15 55.71 3.22 -30.93
C ASN A 15 55.07 3.85 -29.66
N LYS A 16 55.34 3.16 -28.53
CA LYS A 16 55.50 3.65 -27.14
C LYS A 16 54.34 4.33 -26.39
N GLN A 17 53.08 4.28 -26.83
CA GLN A 17 52.01 4.96 -26.09
C GLN A 17 50.95 4.06 -25.41
N VAL A 18 51.08 2.72 -25.43
CA VAL A 18 50.08 1.80 -24.85
C VAL A 18 50.67 0.84 -23.81
N ARG A 19 49.99 0.68 -22.67
CA ARG A 19 50.25 -0.37 -21.66
C ARG A 19 48.98 -1.12 -21.30
N VAL A 20 49.11 -2.37 -20.85
CA VAL A 20 47.99 -3.23 -20.46
C VAL A 20 48.12 -3.64 -18.98
N ILE A 21 47.02 -3.62 -18.23
CA ILE A 21 46.93 -4.06 -16.83
C ILE A 21 45.76 -5.04 -16.61
N HIS A 22 46.06 -6.24 -16.10
CA HIS A 22 45.05 -7.21 -15.67
C HIS A 22 45.55 -8.08 -14.52
N GLY A 23 44.69 -8.97 -14.00
CA GLY A 23 44.93 -9.74 -12.77
C GLY A 23 46.12 -10.69 -12.87
N ASP A 24 46.38 -11.22 -14.07
CA ASP A 24 47.40 -12.23 -14.32
C ASP A 24 48.79 -11.64 -14.61
N LYS A 25 48.93 -10.31 -14.64
CA LYS A 25 50.24 -9.66 -14.74
C LYS A 25 50.96 -9.59 -13.39
N PRO A 26 52.28 -9.82 -13.34
CA PRO A 26 53.09 -9.60 -12.15
C PRO A 26 52.89 -8.20 -11.57
N GLN A 27 52.87 -8.07 -10.23
CA GLN A 27 52.71 -6.79 -9.55
C GLN A 27 53.75 -5.74 -9.98
N SER A 28 54.98 -6.18 -10.27
CA SER A 28 56.07 -5.34 -10.79
C SER A 28 55.71 -4.68 -12.13
N GLU A 29 55.18 -5.46 -13.08
CA GLU A 29 54.74 -4.96 -14.39
C GLU A 29 53.55 -4.00 -14.27
N ARG A 30 52.58 -4.33 -13.41
CA ARG A 30 51.42 -3.46 -13.14
C ARG A 30 51.85 -2.10 -12.58
N ASN A 31 52.79 -2.11 -11.63
CA ASN A 31 53.32 -0.89 -11.03
C ASN A 31 54.14 -0.07 -12.06
N SER A 32 54.90 -0.74 -12.93
CA SER A 32 55.63 -0.06 -14.01
C SER A 32 54.68 0.59 -15.01
N ALA A 33 53.63 -0.12 -15.44
CA ALA A 33 52.63 0.42 -16.37
C ALA A 33 51.89 1.64 -15.80
N ILE A 34 51.52 1.61 -14.50
CA ILE A 34 50.89 2.75 -13.83
C ILE A 34 51.86 3.93 -13.71
N ARG A 35 53.14 3.69 -13.39
CA ARG A 35 54.16 4.76 -13.34
C ARG A 35 54.38 5.39 -14.71
N ASP A 36 54.55 4.59 -15.75
CA ASP A 36 54.72 5.08 -17.12
C ASP A 36 53.52 5.94 -17.56
N PHE A 37 52.30 5.55 -17.17
CA PHE A 37 51.08 6.31 -17.45
C PHE A 37 50.99 7.61 -16.63
N LYS A 38 51.37 7.59 -15.34
CA LYS A 38 51.43 8.79 -14.48
C LYS A 38 52.48 9.80 -14.95
N ASP A 39 53.63 9.33 -15.39
CA ASP A 39 54.75 10.14 -15.85
C ASP A 39 54.52 10.69 -17.28
N GLY A 40 53.39 10.36 -17.93
CA GLY A 40 53.09 10.78 -19.30
C GLY A 40 53.94 10.09 -20.37
N LYS A 41 54.70 9.03 -20.01
CA LYS A 41 55.47 8.23 -20.98
C LYS A 41 54.58 7.35 -21.85
N VAL A 42 53.37 7.07 -21.37
CA VAL A 42 52.32 6.27 -22.02
C VAL A 42 51.01 7.04 -21.90
N HIS A 43 50.27 7.18 -23.01
CA HIS A 43 49.03 7.97 -23.06
C HIS A 43 47.77 7.10 -23.07
N LEU A 44 47.89 5.79 -23.35
CA LEU A 44 46.78 4.84 -23.33
C LEU A 44 47.07 3.69 -22.36
N LEU A 45 46.18 3.49 -21.40
CA LEU A 45 46.24 2.37 -20.46
C LEU A 45 44.99 1.50 -20.62
N VAL A 46 45.18 0.27 -21.10
CA VAL A 46 44.11 -0.72 -21.25
C VAL A 46 44.03 -1.56 -19.98
N GLY A 47 42.88 -1.58 -19.31
CA GLY A 47 42.72 -2.26 -18.04
C GLY A 47 41.47 -3.14 -17.98
N THR A 48 41.55 -4.21 -17.19
CA THR A 48 40.35 -4.87 -16.62
C THR A 48 39.94 -4.16 -15.32
N ASP A 49 38.90 -4.62 -14.63
CA ASP A 49 38.44 -4.05 -13.34
C ASP A 49 39.49 -4.05 -12.22
N VAL A 50 40.64 -4.70 -12.43
CA VAL A 50 41.85 -4.55 -11.61
C VAL A 50 42.34 -3.10 -11.55
N ALA A 51 42.05 -2.29 -12.57
CA ALA A 51 42.32 -0.84 -12.61
C ALA A 51 41.23 0.01 -11.93
N ALA A 52 40.06 -0.56 -11.60
CA ALA A 52 38.91 0.18 -11.06
C ALA A 52 39.11 0.67 -9.61
N ARG A 53 40.14 0.17 -8.91
CA ARG A 53 40.55 0.64 -7.57
C ARG A 53 42.06 0.91 -7.55
N GLY A 54 42.47 2.10 -7.13
CA GLY A 54 43.87 2.41 -6.82
C GLY A 54 44.70 3.11 -7.90
N ILE A 55 44.13 3.46 -9.07
CA ILE A 55 44.78 4.37 -10.02
C ILE A 55 44.38 5.81 -9.67
N ASP A 56 45.29 6.52 -9.00
CA ASP A 56 45.20 7.95 -8.71
C ASP A 56 46.05 8.73 -9.71
N VAL A 57 45.42 9.17 -10.79
CA VAL A 57 46.01 9.98 -11.87
C VAL A 57 45.12 11.21 -12.00
N SER A 58 45.68 12.39 -11.75
CA SER A 58 44.94 13.66 -11.62
C SER A 58 44.53 14.29 -12.96
N SER A 59 44.79 13.62 -14.08
CA SER A 59 44.64 14.17 -15.44
C SER A 59 44.24 13.11 -16.48
N ILE A 60 43.27 12.26 -16.17
CA ILE A 60 42.63 11.40 -17.20
C ILE A 60 41.57 12.24 -17.90
N GLY A 61 41.74 12.49 -19.21
CA GLY A 61 40.79 13.27 -20.01
C GLY A 61 39.65 12.45 -20.60
N LEU A 62 39.89 11.17 -20.91
CA LEU A 62 38.93 10.27 -21.56
C LEU A 62 38.96 8.88 -20.91
N VAL A 63 37.78 8.35 -20.62
CA VAL A 63 37.58 6.94 -20.25
C VAL A 63 36.76 6.26 -21.35
N VAL A 64 37.28 5.16 -21.91
CA VAL A 64 36.54 4.32 -22.85
C VAL A 64 36.23 2.98 -22.20
N GLN A 65 34.95 2.69 -22.02
CA GLN A 65 34.46 1.40 -21.51
C GLN A 65 34.13 0.53 -22.72
N ALA A 66 35.10 -0.29 -23.14
CA ALA A 66 34.95 -1.17 -24.29
C ALA A 66 33.91 -2.29 -24.05
N ASP A 67 33.88 -2.82 -22.82
CA ASP A 67 32.86 -3.77 -22.38
C ASP A 67 31.83 -3.05 -21.49
N SER A 68 30.55 -3.31 -21.75
CA SER A 68 29.44 -2.78 -20.95
C SER A 68 29.59 -3.17 -19.48
N PRO A 69 29.44 -2.23 -18.52
CA PRO A 69 29.46 -2.57 -17.11
C PRO A 69 28.27 -3.43 -16.72
N ARG A 70 28.47 -4.28 -15.71
CA ARG A 70 27.41 -5.19 -15.23
C ARG A 70 26.34 -4.47 -14.40
N ASP A 71 26.71 -3.35 -13.78
CA ASP A 71 25.87 -2.57 -12.90
C ASP A 71 26.30 -1.08 -12.87
N VAL A 72 25.40 -0.25 -12.34
CA VAL A 72 25.52 1.21 -12.27
C VAL A 72 26.69 1.65 -11.39
N ASP A 73 26.98 0.91 -10.32
CA ASP A 73 28.08 1.20 -9.40
C ASP A 73 29.44 1.03 -10.12
N THR A 74 29.55 -0.04 -10.90
CA THR A 74 30.73 -0.34 -11.73
C THR A 74 30.90 0.72 -12.82
N TYR A 75 29.81 1.11 -13.49
CA TYR A 75 29.82 2.23 -14.44
C TYR A 75 30.34 3.52 -13.79
N THR A 76 29.80 3.89 -12.63
CA THR A 76 30.17 5.12 -11.90
C THR A 76 31.64 5.08 -11.46
N HIS A 77 32.12 3.93 -10.97
CA HIS A 77 33.52 3.77 -10.56
C HIS A 77 34.52 3.83 -11.73
N ARG A 78 34.13 3.32 -12.91
CA ARG A 78 34.91 3.37 -14.15
C ARG A 78 34.90 4.78 -14.76
N ALA A 79 33.72 5.38 -14.90
CA ALA A 79 33.55 6.74 -15.40
C ALA A 79 34.28 7.76 -14.51
N GLY A 80 34.16 7.64 -13.18
CA GLY A 80 34.83 8.52 -12.20
C GLY A 80 36.36 8.45 -12.16
N ARG A 81 37.02 7.82 -13.15
CA ARG A 81 38.46 7.98 -13.41
C ARG A 81 38.76 9.30 -14.11
N THR A 82 37.82 9.81 -14.91
CA THR A 82 37.86 11.16 -15.49
C THR A 82 37.17 12.17 -14.56
N GLY A 83 37.22 13.46 -14.86
CA GLY A 83 36.39 14.48 -14.20
C GLY A 83 36.74 14.79 -12.73
N ARG A 84 38.01 14.59 -12.31
CA ARG A 84 38.47 14.75 -10.92
C ARG A 84 38.93 16.18 -10.62
N ALA A 85 38.84 16.58 -9.34
CA ALA A 85 39.33 17.87 -8.83
C ALA A 85 38.76 19.10 -9.57
N GLY A 86 37.47 19.04 -9.95
CA GLY A 86 36.77 20.16 -10.60
C GLY A 86 37.04 20.32 -12.10
N LYS A 87 37.86 19.44 -12.71
CA LYS A 87 38.04 19.40 -14.18
C LYS A 87 36.92 18.58 -14.82
N SER A 88 36.52 18.94 -16.04
CA SER A 88 35.65 18.10 -16.87
C SER A 88 36.45 16.98 -17.54
N GLY A 89 35.76 15.94 -18.00
CA GLY A 89 36.36 14.92 -18.84
C GLY A 89 35.31 13.94 -19.37
N ASP A 90 35.67 13.22 -20.42
CA ASP A 90 34.71 12.46 -21.22
C ASP A 90 34.73 10.98 -20.86
N CYS A 91 33.55 10.35 -20.93
CA CYS A 91 33.40 8.91 -20.76
C CYS A 91 32.55 8.34 -21.91
N ILE A 92 33.15 7.47 -22.72
CA ILE A 92 32.47 6.76 -23.81
C ILE A 92 32.24 5.32 -23.36
N THR A 93 30.99 4.86 -23.40
CA THR A 93 30.64 3.47 -23.06
C THR A 93 30.05 2.77 -24.27
N LEU A 94 30.65 1.65 -24.66
CA LEU A 94 30.10 0.79 -25.70
C LEU A 94 29.08 -0.15 -25.06
N LEU A 95 27.84 -0.10 -25.53
CA LEU A 95 26.76 -0.99 -25.09
C LEU A 95 26.46 -1.97 -26.21
N GLU A 96 26.66 -3.26 -25.92
CA GLU A 96 26.15 -4.31 -26.80
C GLU A 96 24.64 -4.52 -26.54
N PRO A 97 23.84 -4.82 -27.58
CA PRO A 97 22.39 -5.01 -27.43
C PRO A 97 21.99 -6.04 -26.38
N LYS A 98 22.77 -7.11 -26.18
CA LYS A 98 22.45 -8.18 -25.23
C LYS A 98 22.84 -7.82 -23.78
N SER A 99 24.05 -7.31 -23.56
CA SER A 99 24.56 -6.99 -22.21
C SER A 99 24.15 -5.60 -21.72
N GLY A 100 23.79 -4.68 -22.63
CA GLY A 100 23.42 -3.31 -22.29
C GLY A 100 22.04 -3.19 -21.65
N VAL A 101 21.13 -4.14 -21.87
CA VAL A 101 19.75 -4.09 -21.33
C VAL A 101 19.77 -4.08 -19.80
N SER A 102 20.62 -4.90 -19.17
CA SER A 102 20.65 -5.02 -17.70
C SER A 102 21.10 -3.75 -16.99
N ILE A 103 21.86 -2.87 -17.66
CA ILE A 103 22.33 -1.59 -17.10
C ILE A 103 21.57 -0.37 -17.64
N ALA A 104 20.81 -0.52 -18.74
CA ALA A 104 20.13 0.57 -19.43
C ALA A 104 19.22 1.41 -18.52
N SER A 105 18.45 0.77 -17.63
CA SER A 105 17.60 1.50 -16.67
C SER A 105 18.42 2.44 -15.80
N GLY A 106 19.48 1.91 -15.19
CA GLY A 106 20.31 2.69 -14.30
C GLY A 106 21.15 3.76 -15.00
N LEU A 107 21.53 3.55 -16.27
CA LEU A 107 22.18 4.60 -17.07
C LEU A 107 21.22 5.74 -17.41
N VAL A 108 19.97 5.43 -17.76
CA VAL A 108 18.94 6.47 -17.97
C VAL A 108 18.72 7.24 -16.68
N ASP A 109 18.58 6.55 -15.55
CA ASP A 109 18.39 7.20 -14.25
C ASP A 109 19.58 8.13 -13.90
N LEU A 110 20.82 7.69 -14.13
CA LEU A 110 22.02 8.52 -13.94
C LEU A 110 22.05 9.76 -14.86
N LEU A 111 21.68 9.62 -16.13
CA LEU A 111 21.65 10.74 -17.08
C LEU A 111 20.54 11.74 -16.73
N VAL A 112 19.40 11.26 -16.22
CA VAL A 112 18.32 12.11 -15.69
C VAL A 112 18.80 12.85 -14.45
N GLU A 113 19.46 12.17 -13.50
CA GLU A 113 20.03 12.79 -12.29
C GLU A 113 21.10 13.84 -12.62
N ALA A 114 21.87 13.61 -13.69
CA ALA A 114 22.87 14.55 -14.20
C ALA A 114 22.27 15.73 -15.01
N ASN A 115 20.93 15.81 -15.12
CA ASN A 115 20.20 16.80 -15.91
C ASN A 115 20.57 16.79 -17.41
N GLN A 116 20.88 15.61 -17.95
CA GLN A 116 21.29 15.36 -19.34
C GLN A 116 20.13 14.74 -20.15
N LEU A 117 18.93 15.31 -20.00
CA LEU A 117 17.67 14.78 -20.57
C LEU A 117 17.66 14.78 -22.11
N ASP A 118 18.17 15.84 -22.73
CA ASP A 118 18.16 16.02 -24.19
C ASP A 118 19.21 15.15 -24.91
N SER A 119 20.12 14.54 -24.14
CA SER A 119 21.19 13.68 -24.65
C SER A 119 20.94 12.19 -24.47
N ILE A 120 19.78 11.79 -23.92
CA ILE A 120 19.44 10.36 -23.77
C ILE A 120 18.90 9.83 -25.12
N PRO A 121 19.60 8.92 -25.80
CA PRO A 121 19.13 8.40 -27.07
C PRO A 121 17.85 7.56 -26.90
N ALA A 122 16.94 7.65 -27.88
CA ALA A 122 15.69 6.88 -27.88
C ALA A 122 15.91 5.36 -27.72
N TRP A 123 16.97 4.82 -28.32
CA TRP A 123 17.32 3.40 -28.18
C TRP A 123 17.69 3.01 -26.74
N LEU A 124 18.35 3.89 -25.99
CA LEU A 124 18.73 3.63 -24.60
C LEU A 124 17.51 3.73 -23.68
N GLN A 125 16.59 4.66 -23.97
CA GLN A 125 15.28 4.71 -23.31
C GLN A 125 14.48 3.44 -23.58
N GLY A 126 14.44 2.96 -24.83
CA GLY A 126 13.80 1.70 -25.20
C GLY A 126 14.37 0.49 -24.43
N MET A 127 15.69 0.38 -24.33
CA MET A 127 16.34 -0.67 -23.53
C MET A 127 16.02 -0.56 -22.04
N SER A 128 15.91 0.65 -21.49
CA SER A 128 15.48 0.89 -20.11
C SER A 128 14.04 0.42 -19.86
N TYR A 129 13.12 0.69 -20.79
CA TYR A 129 11.74 0.20 -20.71
C TYR A 129 11.67 -1.33 -20.75
N ILE A 130 12.43 -1.97 -21.63
CA ILE A 130 12.50 -3.44 -21.73
C ILE A 130 13.07 -4.05 -20.44
N ALA A 131 14.13 -3.46 -19.88
CA ALA A 131 14.71 -3.90 -18.63
C ALA A 131 13.69 -3.82 -17.48
N LYS A 132 12.97 -2.69 -17.37
CA LYS A 132 11.90 -2.50 -16.38
C LYS A 132 10.74 -3.49 -16.57
N ALA A 133 10.36 -3.79 -17.81
CA ALA A 133 9.33 -4.77 -18.11
C ALA A 133 9.73 -6.20 -17.69
N ARG A 134 10.99 -6.62 -17.95
CA ARG A 134 11.51 -7.91 -17.51
C ARG A 134 11.56 -8.05 -15.99
N THR A 135 11.99 -7.00 -15.27
CA THR A 135 11.97 -7.02 -13.80
C THR A 135 10.57 -7.23 -13.25
N ILE A 136 9.56 -6.59 -13.84
CA ILE A 136 8.16 -6.75 -13.44
C ILE A 136 7.69 -8.19 -13.70
N GLU A 137 7.97 -8.76 -14.89
CA GLU A 137 7.62 -10.16 -15.18
C GLU A 137 8.29 -11.16 -14.23
N GLU A 138 9.54 -10.91 -13.83
CA GLU A 138 10.29 -11.75 -12.89
C GLU A 138 9.74 -11.64 -11.47
N GLU A 139 9.48 -10.42 -10.97
CA GLU A 139 8.85 -10.20 -9.66
C GLU A 139 7.47 -10.85 -9.58
N MET A 140 6.66 -10.73 -10.63
CA MET A 140 5.33 -11.34 -10.70
C MET A 140 5.37 -12.87 -10.82
N ALA A 141 6.37 -13.43 -11.50
CA ALA A 141 6.58 -14.88 -11.58
C ALA A 141 7.04 -15.49 -10.24
N ILE A 142 7.83 -14.74 -9.47
CA ILE A 142 8.24 -15.10 -8.11
C ILE A 142 7.03 -15.08 -7.16
N ASP A 143 6.21 -14.03 -7.23
CA ASP A 143 4.96 -13.93 -6.46
C ASP A 143 3.92 -15.00 -6.86
N ALA A 144 3.96 -15.49 -8.11
CA ALA A 144 3.17 -16.64 -8.57
C ALA A 144 3.70 -18.01 -8.10
N GLY A 145 4.77 -18.06 -7.29
CA GLY A 145 5.27 -19.28 -6.65
C GLY A 145 6.11 -20.19 -7.54
N SER A 146 6.71 -19.67 -8.62
CA SER A 146 7.62 -20.43 -9.47
C SER A 146 9.00 -20.54 -8.80
N THR A 147 9.29 -21.68 -8.16
CA THR A 147 10.48 -21.87 -7.29
C THR A 147 11.77 -22.30 -8.02
N ASN A 148 11.77 -22.43 -9.35
CA ASN A 148 12.98 -22.80 -10.09
C ASN A 148 13.69 -21.57 -10.67
N LEU A 149 14.34 -20.79 -9.79
CA LEU A 149 15.39 -19.85 -10.16
C LEU A 149 16.62 -20.15 -9.31
N SER A 150 17.30 -21.25 -9.61
CA SER A 150 18.68 -21.46 -9.15
C SER A 150 19.59 -20.49 -9.91
N ILE A 151 20.14 -19.52 -9.18
CA ILE A 151 21.32 -18.76 -9.62
C ILE A 151 22.50 -19.72 -9.53
N ASP A 152 22.75 -20.49 -10.59
CA ASP A 152 24.03 -21.16 -10.78
C ASP A 152 24.72 -20.57 -12.01
N ALA A 153 25.91 -20.04 -11.77
CA ALA A 153 26.71 -19.22 -12.69
C ALA A 153 27.42 -20.03 -13.79
N THR A 154 26.74 -21.01 -14.39
CA THR A 154 27.23 -21.77 -15.53
C THR A 154 26.15 -21.85 -16.59
N VAL A 155 26.30 -21.01 -17.62
CA VAL A 155 25.47 -20.96 -18.82
C VAL A 155 25.44 -22.34 -19.48
N PRO A 156 24.28 -23.03 -19.57
CA PRO A 156 24.12 -24.17 -20.47
C PRO A 156 24.04 -23.64 -21.91
N SER A 157 24.94 -24.12 -22.76
CA SER A 157 25.17 -23.63 -24.12
C SER A 157 24.14 -24.07 -25.16
N SER A 158 22.84 -24.15 -24.82
CA SER A 158 21.83 -24.58 -25.81
C SER A 158 20.39 -24.13 -25.54
N ILE A 159 20.19 -22.88 -25.11
CA ILE A 159 18.92 -22.19 -25.30
C ILE A 159 19.14 -21.23 -26.46
N ASP A 160 18.37 -21.41 -27.53
CA ASP A 160 18.36 -20.55 -28.71
C ASP A 160 17.73 -19.19 -28.37
N ASP A 161 18.49 -18.35 -27.66
CA ASP A 161 18.18 -16.96 -27.35
C ASP A 161 18.63 -16.05 -28.52
N SER A 162 18.07 -16.28 -29.70
CA SER A 162 18.28 -15.43 -30.87
C SER A 162 17.42 -14.16 -30.76
N PHE A 163 17.81 -13.23 -29.87
CA PHE A 163 17.48 -11.82 -30.10
C PHE A 163 18.20 -11.39 -31.37
N SER A 164 17.45 -11.20 -32.45
CA SER A 164 17.99 -10.98 -33.78
C SER A 164 18.40 -9.52 -33.97
N GLU A 165 19.30 -9.26 -34.92
CA GLU A 165 19.64 -7.90 -35.36
C GLU A 165 18.40 -7.13 -35.89
N GLN A 166 17.34 -7.85 -36.28
CA GLN A 166 16.05 -7.28 -36.70
C GLN A 166 15.25 -6.71 -35.52
N ASP A 167 15.27 -7.35 -34.34
CA ASP A 167 14.58 -6.85 -33.14
C ASP A 167 15.22 -5.56 -32.60
N PHE A 168 16.55 -5.46 -32.72
CA PHE A 168 17.32 -4.26 -32.42
C PHE A 168 17.03 -3.10 -33.39
N ARG A 169 16.86 -3.40 -34.69
CA ARG A 169 16.53 -2.37 -35.71
C ARG A 169 15.08 -1.88 -35.57
N ARG A 170 14.15 -2.73 -35.15
CA ARG A 170 12.74 -2.37 -34.90
C ARG A 170 12.61 -1.29 -33.81
N THR A 171 13.36 -1.43 -32.72
CA THR A 171 13.37 -0.46 -31.61
C THR A 171 14.10 0.85 -31.93
N ALA A 172 15.06 0.84 -32.86
CA ALA A 172 15.80 2.03 -33.27
C ALA A 172 15.05 2.89 -34.31
N VAL A 173 14.18 2.28 -35.14
CA VAL A 173 13.33 3.00 -36.10
C VAL A 173 12.05 3.51 -35.43
N GLU A 174 11.53 2.82 -34.42
CA GLU A 174 10.35 3.21 -33.63
C GLU A 174 10.69 4.16 -32.48
N GLY A 175 11.49 5.20 -32.75
CA GLY A 175 11.72 6.35 -31.86
C GLY A 175 10.50 7.26 -31.69
N SER A 176 9.30 6.68 -31.69
CA SER A 176 7.98 7.30 -31.53
C SER A 176 7.14 6.48 -30.53
N TYR A 177 7.73 6.06 -29.41
CA TYR A 177 6.93 5.73 -28.22
C TYR A 177 6.67 7.00 -27.43
N GLY A 178 5.86 7.84 -28.06
CA GLY A 178 5.41 9.14 -27.58
C GLY A 178 4.47 9.72 -28.63
N MET A 179 3.18 9.62 -28.35
CA MET A 179 2.05 10.14 -29.13
C MET A 179 1.60 9.27 -30.32
N ASN A 180 0.29 8.99 -30.31
CA ASN A 180 -0.55 8.47 -31.40
C ASN A 180 -0.41 6.99 -31.77
N LYS A 181 -1.26 6.18 -31.11
CA LYS A 181 -2.15 5.26 -31.85
C LYS A 181 -3.56 5.44 -31.31
N ASP A 182 -4.45 5.92 -32.17
CA ASP A 182 -5.89 5.96 -31.95
C ASP A 182 -6.43 4.56 -31.74
N VAL A 183 -6.69 4.21 -30.48
CA VAL A 183 -7.59 3.12 -30.11
C VAL A 183 -8.58 3.70 -29.10
N ALA A 184 -9.35 4.70 -29.54
CA ALA A 184 -10.47 5.21 -28.77
C ALA A 184 -11.62 4.22 -28.88
N TYR A 185 -11.82 3.39 -27.85
CA TYR A 185 -12.99 2.53 -27.74
C TYR A 185 -14.17 3.35 -27.22
N ARG A 186 -14.99 3.87 -28.13
CA ARG A 186 -16.29 4.47 -27.81
C ARG A 186 -17.37 3.39 -27.93
N GLY A 187 -18.05 3.09 -26.82
CA GLY A 187 -19.24 2.24 -26.80
C GLY A 187 -19.15 1.12 -25.76
N PHE A 188 -19.47 1.43 -24.50
CA PHE A 188 -19.76 0.43 -23.47
C PHE A 188 -21.26 0.33 -23.15
N ASP A 189 -22.07 1.26 -23.65
CA ASP A 189 -23.44 1.41 -23.14
C ASP A 189 -24.44 0.37 -23.68
N ASN A 190 -24.11 -0.38 -24.75
CA ASN A 190 -25.05 -1.37 -25.32
C ASN A 190 -24.53 -2.82 -25.31
N ASP A 191 -23.39 -3.17 -25.90
CA ASP A 191 -23.08 -4.58 -26.21
C ASP A 191 -22.78 -5.51 -25.00
N ALA A 192 -22.26 -4.99 -23.89
CA ALA A 192 -22.00 -5.80 -22.69
C ALA A 192 -23.27 -6.05 -21.86
N TYR A 193 -24.29 -5.22 -22.03
CA TYR A 193 -25.48 -5.15 -21.19
C TYR A 193 -26.79 -5.41 -21.94
N SER A 194 -26.77 -5.55 -23.26
CA SER A 194 -27.94 -5.52 -24.17
C SER A 194 -29.00 -6.61 -23.96
N ASP A 195 -28.66 -7.72 -23.31
CA ASP A 195 -29.50 -8.92 -23.26
C ASP A 195 -30.12 -9.18 -21.87
N ILE A 196 -30.02 -8.23 -20.94
CA ILE A 196 -30.63 -8.35 -19.61
C ILE A 196 -31.82 -7.39 -19.55
N GLU A 197 -33.04 -7.92 -19.62
CA GLU A 197 -34.28 -7.15 -19.48
C GLU A 197 -34.32 -6.48 -18.10
N ILE A 198 -34.02 -5.19 -18.07
CA ILE A 198 -34.31 -4.32 -16.94
C ILE A 198 -35.70 -3.76 -17.19
N HIS A 199 -36.66 -4.14 -16.35
CA HIS A 199 -38.01 -3.55 -16.36
C HIS A 199 -37.95 -2.08 -15.94
N ASP A 200 -37.68 -1.19 -16.89
CA ASP A 200 -37.85 0.24 -16.70
C ASP A 200 -39.33 0.60 -16.90
N SER A 201 -40.04 0.80 -15.79
CA SER A 201 -41.33 1.49 -15.80
C SER A 201 -41.08 2.99 -15.76
N GLU A 202 -41.30 3.71 -16.86
CA GLU A 202 -41.96 5.02 -16.81
C GLU A 202 -42.31 5.58 -18.20
N ASN A 203 -43.51 6.14 -18.24
CA ASN A 203 -44.25 6.57 -19.41
C ASN A 203 -44.39 8.11 -19.33
N SER A 204 -43.78 8.87 -20.24
CA SER A 204 -44.25 10.21 -20.64
C SER A 204 -43.35 10.83 -21.71
N LYS A 205 -43.87 10.98 -22.93
CA LYS A 205 -43.37 11.95 -23.94
C LYS A 205 -43.77 13.37 -23.53
N PRO A 206 -43.05 14.40 -24.01
CA PRO A 206 -43.69 15.19 -25.06
C PRO A 206 -42.76 15.66 -26.20
N ASP A 207 -43.36 15.61 -27.39
CA ASP A 207 -43.38 16.54 -28.52
C ASP A 207 -42.13 17.25 -29.07
N SER A 208 -42.05 17.07 -30.39
CA SER A 208 -41.26 17.71 -31.42
C SER A 208 -41.39 19.23 -31.50
N GLN A 209 -40.32 19.90 -31.92
CA GLN A 209 -40.38 20.90 -32.99
C GLN A 209 -39.02 21.05 -33.70
N SER A 210 -39.11 21.12 -35.02
CA SER A 210 -38.08 21.19 -36.05
C SER A 210 -37.67 22.62 -36.36
N GLU A 211 -36.38 22.87 -36.66
CA GLU A 211 -35.97 23.96 -37.56
C GLU A 211 -34.78 23.56 -38.45
N ASN A 212 -34.80 24.08 -39.68
CA ASN A 212 -33.99 23.76 -40.85
C ASN A 212 -32.73 24.64 -40.99
N MET A 213 -31.62 24.02 -41.42
CA MET A 213 -30.58 24.47 -42.42
C MET A 213 -29.82 25.81 -42.19
N PRO A 214 -28.64 26.09 -42.83
CA PRO A 214 -28.03 25.44 -43.99
C PRO A 214 -26.54 25.08 -43.90
N ALA A 215 -26.09 24.39 -44.95
CA ALA A 215 -24.71 24.12 -45.31
C ALA A 215 -24.02 25.38 -45.87
N ASP A 216 -22.75 25.57 -45.53
CA ASP A 216 -21.77 26.25 -46.38
C ASP A 216 -20.37 25.69 -46.06
N ALA A 217 -19.72 25.23 -47.12
CA ALA A 217 -18.36 24.70 -47.13
C ALA A 217 -17.46 25.72 -47.85
N GLU A 218 -16.42 26.19 -47.17
CA GLU A 218 -15.28 26.86 -47.81
C GLU A 218 -13.96 26.31 -47.23
N GLU A 219 -13.13 25.74 -48.10
CA GLU A 219 -11.74 25.36 -47.85
C GLU A 219 -10.85 26.61 -47.71
N PRO A 220 -9.86 26.65 -46.80
CA PRO A 220 -8.75 27.59 -46.91
C PRO A 220 -7.45 26.91 -47.39
N ALA A 221 -7.04 27.38 -48.58
CA ALA A 221 -5.69 27.71 -49.03
C ALA A 221 -4.46 26.93 -48.51
N LYS A 222 -3.79 26.25 -49.44
CA LYS A 222 -2.41 25.75 -49.33
C LYS A 222 -1.41 26.90 -49.20
N PHE A 223 -0.60 26.90 -48.14
CA PHE A 223 0.65 27.65 -48.04
C PHE A 223 1.83 26.70 -48.24
N ASP A 224 2.55 26.86 -49.35
CA ASP A 224 3.85 26.22 -49.59
C ASP A 224 4.98 27.08 -49.00
N VAL A 225 5.77 26.50 -48.09
CA VAL A 225 7.07 27.04 -47.66
C VAL A 225 8.07 25.86 -47.63
N PRO A 226 9.23 25.93 -48.30
CA PRO A 226 10.13 24.78 -48.41
C PRO A 226 10.90 24.56 -47.11
N PHE A 227 10.57 23.47 -46.40
CA PHE A 227 11.33 23.02 -45.22
C PHE A 227 12.49 22.11 -45.67
N GLN A 228 13.71 22.65 -45.75
CA GLN A 228 14.91 21.83 -45.90
C GLN A 228 15.17 21.05 -44.60
N ARG A 229 14.89 19.74 -44.62
CA ARG A 229 15.30 18.79 -43.58
C ARG A 229 16.82 18.55 -43.68
N ASN A 230 17.62 19.23 -42.87
CA ASN A 230 18.97 18.76 -42.57
C ASN A 230 18.88 17.58 -41.59
N LYS A 231 19.54 16.46 -41.94
CA LYS A 231 19.51 15.26 -41.12
C LYS A 231 20.33 15.46 -39.84
N PRO A 232 19.92 14.91 -38.68
CA PRO A 232 20.70 14.96 -37.44
C PRO A 232 22.13 14.42 -37.57
N SER A 233 22.38 13.53 -38.54
CA SER A 233 23.70 13.03 -38.90
C SER A 233 24.66 14.12 -39.37
N ASP A 234 24.15 15.15 -40.04
CA ASP A 234 24.99 16.12 -40.74
C ASP A 234 25.52 17.17 -39.76
N ARG A 235 24.73 17.51 -38.74
CA ARG A 235 25.12 18.39 -37.63
C ARG A 235 26.12 17.72 -36.68
N LEU A 236 26.00 16.41 -36.47
CA LEU A 236 26.96 15.60 -35.70
C LEU A 236 28.30 15.47 -36.45
N MET A 237 28.25 15.26 -37.77
CA MET A 237 29.46 15.20 -38.62
C MET A 237 30.15 16.56 -38.75
N GLN A 238 29.41 17.68 -38.67
CA GLN A 238 29.96 19.03 -38.62
C GLN A 238 30.63 19.31 -37.26
N LEU A 239 30.00 18.93 -36.15
CA LEU A 239 30.54 19.13 -34.79
C LEU A 239 31.77 18.27 -34.48
N VAL A 240 31.86 17.08 -35.06
CA VAL A 240 32.99 16.15 -34.89
C VAL A 240 34.07 16.35 -35.96
N GLY A 241 33.72 16.94 -37.10
CA GLY A 241 34.62 17.17 -38.23
C GLY A 241 35.75 18.16 -37.96
N ASP A 242 35.52 19.12 -37.05
CA ASP A 242 36.45 20.23 -36.81
C ASP A 242 37.52 19.95 -35.73
N GLN A 243 37.43 18.82 -35.01
CA GLN A 243 38.29 18.52 -33.85
C GLN A 243 39.12 17.22 -33.94
N LEU A 244 39.11 16.50 -35.07
CA LEU A 244 39.81 15.21 -35.20
C LEU A 244 40.74 15.15 -36.43
N ASP A 245 41.93 14.58 -36.24
CA ASP A 245 42.91 14.32 -37.28
C ASP A 245 42.45 13.21 -38.25
N THR A 246 42.97 13.27 -39.48
CA THR A 246 42.58 12.47 -40.66
C THR A 246 42.56 10.94 -40.49
N PRO A 247 43.39 10.28 -39.66
CA PRO A 247 43.34 8.82 -39.51
C PRO A 247 42.06 8.31 -38.83
N ASP A 248 41.50 9.08 -37.89
CA ASP A 248 40.30 8.69 -37.13
C ASP A 248 39.01 8.88 -37.96
N LYS A 249 39.05 9.81 -38.93
CA LYS A 249 37.99 10.02 -39.92
C LYS A 249 37.78 8.82 -40.87
N VAL A 250 38.85 8.07 -41.17
CA VAL A 250 38.78 6.89 -42.07
C VAL A 250 38.13 5.68 -41.38
N ILE A 251 38.30 5.55 -40.06
CA ILE A 251 37.74 4.46 -39.26
C ILE A 251 36.20 4.58 -39.21
N LEU A 252 35.69 5.79 -38.97
CA LEU A 252 34.26 6.07 -38.92
C LEU A 252 33.57 5.92 -40.29
N ASN A 253 34.21 6.36 -41.37
CA ASN A 253 33.68 6.22 -42.73
C ASN A 253 33.60 4.77 -43.23
N THR A 254 34.51 3.91 -42.76
CA THR A 254 34.54 2.48 -43.16
C THR A 254 33.43 1.67 -42.48
N LEU A 255 33.02 2.06 -41.26
CA LEU A 255 31.93 1.41 -40.53
C LEU A 255 30.55 1.84 -41.06
N SER A 256 30.40 3.09 -41.49
CA SER A 256 29.16 3.66 -42.06
C SER A 256 28.76 3.01 -43.40
N LYS A 257 29.73 2.79 -44.29
CA LYS A 257 29.48 2.30 -45.68
C LYS A 257 28.93 0.88 -45.79
N LYS A 258 29.05 0.03 -44.75
CA LYS A 258 28.51 -1.35 -44.78
C LYS A 258 27.00 -1.47 -44.48
N SER A 259 26.32 -0.37 -44.15
CA SER A 259 24.90 -0.39 -43.71
C SER A 259 23.86 0.01 -44.77
N GLN A 260 24.26 0.38 -46.00
CA GLN A 260 23.41 1.12 -46.95
C GLN A 260 22.90 0.35 -48.17
N LEU A 261 22.49 -0.92 -48.04
CA LEU A 261 21.75 -1.59 -49.12
C LEU A 261 20.51 -2.28 -48.57
N LEU A 262 19.34 -1.65 -48.76
CA LEU A 262 18.03 -2.23 -49.12
C LEU A 262 16.94 -1.13 -49.07
N LYS A 263 16.35 -0.82 -50.22
CA LYS A 263 15.12 -0.03 -50.40
C LYS A 263 13.95 -1.01 -50.55
N PHE A 264 12.82 -0.79 -49.89
CA PHE A 264 11.47 -1.16 -50.38
C PHE A 264 10.40 -0.25 -49.76
N GLU A 265 9.45 0.17 -50.60
CA GLU A 265 8.26 0.99 -50.30
C GLU A 265 7.11 0.14 -49.73
N TYR A 266 6.23 0.74 -48.92
CA TYR A 266 4.93 0.17 -48.54
C TYR A 266 3.80 1.18 -48.78
N ILE A 267 2.80 0.75 -49.55
CA ILE A 267 1.54 1.44 -49.83
C ILE A 267 0.52 0.90 -48.81
N GLY A 268 -0.10 1.78 -48.03
CA GLY A 268 -1.09 1.41 -47.02
C GLY A 268 -2.47 1.18 -47.63
N LEU A 269 -3.11 0.08 -47.23
CA LEU A 269 -4.57 -0.16 -47.19
C LEU A 269 -4.78 -1.35 -46.23
N PHE A 270 -5.66 -1.22 -45.22
CA PHE A 270 -6.22 -2.38 -44.51
C PHE A 270 -7.75 -2.21 -44.44
N PRO A 271 -8.51 -3.04 -45.16
CA PRO A 271 -9.84 -3.46 -44.75
C PRO A 271 -9.72 -4.49 -43.61
N PHE A 272 -10.71 -4.50 -42.73
CA PHE A 272 -10.97 -5.63 -41.85
C PHE A 272 -11.33 -6.84 -42.72
N ASP A 273 -10.48 -7.86 -42.70
CA ASP A 273 -10.78 -9.30 -42.77
C ASP A 273 -9.43 -10.05 -42.88
N ASP A 274 -9.40 -11.29 -42.37
CA ASP A 274 -8.26 -12.22 -42.32
C ASP A 274 -7.08 -11.89 -41.37
N VAL A 275 -7.19 -12.39 -40.13
CA VAL A 275 -6.02 -12.89 -39.40
C VAL A 275 -6.03 -14.41 -39.49
N SER A 276 -5.34 -14.93 -40.51
CA SER A 276 -5.06 -16.37 -40.61
C SER A 276 -4.00 -16.84 -39.58
N PRO A 277 -4.02 -18.13 -39.22
CA PRO A 277 -3.51 -18.67 -37.97
C PRO A 277 -2.02 -19.04 -38.04
N LEU A 278 -1.16 -18.27 -37.40
CA LEU A 278 0.29 -18.56 -37.32
C LEU A 278 0.84 -18.62 -35.89
N LEU A 279 -0.03 -19.02 -34.96
CA LEU A 279 0.34 -19.47 -33.62
C LEU A 279 -0.54 -20.64 -33.13
N MET A 280 -1.19 -21.35 -34.06
CA MET A 280 -1.74 -22.67 -33.79
C MET A 280 -0.64 -23.69 -34.05
N SER A 281 -0.12 -24.30 -33.00
CA SER A 281 0.46 -25.64 -33.16
C SER A 281 -0.60 -26.50 -33.85
N GLN A 282 -0.29 -26.99 -35.05
CA GLN A 282 -1.12 -27.92 -35.78
C GLN A 282 -1.36 -29.17 -34.93
N THR A 283 -2.51 -29.21 -34.27
CA THR A 283 -3.25 -30.41 -33.92
C THR A 283 -4.73 -30.04 -34.04
N SER A 284 -5.20 -29.82 -35.27
CA SER A 284 -6.63 -29.95 -35.56
C SER A 284 -6.94 -31.44 -35.60
N ASP A 285 -6.99 -32.07 -34.42
CA ASP A 285 -7.72 -33.32 -34.24
C ASP A 285 -9.20 -32.96 -34.34
N THR A 286 -9.80 -33.22 -35.50
CA THR A 286 -11.25 -33.16 -35.74
C THR A 286 -11.97 -34.33 -35.06
N SER A 287 -11.59 -34.67 -33.82
CA SER A 287 -12.14 -35.80 -33.04
C SER A 287 -12.31 -35.49 -31.54
N ASP A 288 -12.17 -34.22 -31.15
CA ASP A 288 -12.29 -33.84 -29.74
C ASP A 288 -13.70 -33.35 -29.40
N ASP A 289 -14.60 -34.30 -29.08
CA ASP A 289 -16.01 -34.05 -28.70
C ASP A 289 -16.19 -33.37 -27.33
N ARG A 290 -15.11 -32.88 -26.70
CA ARG A 290 -15.17 -32.25 -25.37
C ARG A 290 -15.68 -30.82 -25.44
N VAL A 291 -16.54 -30.46 -24.49
CA VAL A 291 -16.93 -29.07 -24.25
C VAL A 291 -15.77 -28.30 -23.64
N ARG A 292 -15.40 -27.16 -24.23
CA ARG A 292 -14.27 -26.34 -23.80
C ARG A 292 -14.74 -25.20 -22.90
N VAL A 293 -14.22 -25.15 -21.68
CA VAL A 293 -14.62 -24.18 -20.65
C VAL A 293 -13.43 -23.29 -20.30
N LEU A 294 -13.58 -21.99 -20.50
CA LEU A 294 -12.62 -20.98 -20.05
C LEU A 294 -13.01 -20.46 -18.66
N MET A 295 -12.10 -20.55 -17.71
CA MET A 295 -12.25 -19.95 -16.38
C MET A 295 -11.24 -18.81 -16.21
N VAL A 296 -11.70 -17.64 -15.76
CA VAL A 296 -10.85 -16.46 -15.57
C VAL A 296 -10.94 -16.00 -14.12
N ALA A 297 -9.82 -16.03 -13.40
CA ALA A 297 -9.71 -15.51 -12.04
C ALA A 297 -9.08 -14.11 -11.98
N GLU A 298 -9.18 -13.41 -10.86
CA GLU A 298 -8.63 -12.05 -10.73
C GLU A 298 -7.09 -12.02 -10.68
N LYS A 299 -6.47 -13.07 -10.13
CA LYS A 299 -5.03 -13.16 -9.89
C LYS A 299 -4.47 -14.55 -10.22
N PRO A 300 -3.19 -14.67 -10.63
CA PRO A 300 -2.59 -15.96 -11.00
C PRO A 300 -2.61 -17.00 -9.88
N SER A 301 -2.43 -16.58 -8.63
CA SER A 301 -2.47 -17.45 -7.44
C SER A 301 -3.85 -18.06 -7.19
N ILE A 302 -4.90 -17.28 -7.44
CA ILE A 302 -6.30 -17.72 -7.32
C ILE A 302 -6.62 -18.71 -8.45
N ALA A 303 -6.24 -18.41 -9.70
CA ALA A 303 -6.39 -19.32 -10.83
C ALA A 303 -5.75 -20.69 -10.57
N LYS A 304 -4.54 -20.69 -10.01
CA LYS A 304 -3.86 -21.94 -9.61
C LYS A 304 -4.67 -22.71 -8.56
N SER A 305 -5.12 -22.02 -7.52
CA SER A 305 -5.88 -22.65 -6.42
C SER A 305 -7.21 -23.25 -6.91
N ILE A 306 -7.88 -22.59 -7.84
CA ILE A 306 -9.10 -23.12 -8.50
C ILE A 306 -8.78 -24.37 -9.32
N ALA A 307 -7.74 -24.30 -10.15
CA ALA A 307 -7.33 -25.44 -10.97
C ALA A 307 -6.91 -26.66 -10.11
N ASP A 308 -6.18 -26.44 -9.02
CA ASP A 308 -5.78 -27.49 -8.08
C ASP A 308 -7.00 -28.11 -7.37
N ALA A 309 -7.99 -27.31 -7.00
CA ALA A 309 -9.21 -27.79 -6.33
C ALA A 309 -10.15 -28.60 -7.24
N LEU A 310 -10.21 -28.25 -8.53
CA LEU A 310 -11.16 -28.83 -9.49
C LEU A 310 -10.58 -29.97 -10.35
N SER A 311 -9.26 -30.05 -10.48
CA SER A 311 -8.59 -31.09 -11.29
C SER A 311 -8.50 -32.47 -10.61
N GLY A 312 -8.87 -32.56 -9.33
CA GLY A 312 -8.82 -33.80 -8.54
C GLY A 312 -7.40 -34.32 -8.34
N ASN A 313 -7.26 -35.63 -8.10
CA ASN A 313 -5.98 -36.23 -7.70
C ASN A 313 -4.87 -36.18 -8.76
N ARG A 314 -5.20 -35.94 -10.04
CA ARG A 314 -4.20 -35.88 -11.12
C ARG A 314 -3.53 -34.51 -11.22
N GLY A 315 -4.12 -33.47 -10.62
CA GLY A 315 -3.65 -32.09 -10.73
C GLY A 315 -3.86 -31.51 -12.15
N PRO A 316 -3.74 -30.17 -12.30
CA PRO A 316 -3.87 -29.54 -13.60
C PRO A 316 -2.55 -29.60 -14.37
N ARG A 317 -2.63 -29.69 -15.70
CA ARG A 317 -1.48 -29.47 -16.58
C ARG A 317 -1.24 -27.97 -16.72
N GLN A 318 -0.10 -27.47 -16.27
CA GLN A 318 0.28 -26.07 -16.46
C GLN A 318 0.95 -25.87 -17.83
N ARG A 319 0.49 -24.86 -18.58
CA ARG A 319 1.15 -24.35 -19.80
C ARG A 319 1.44 -22.86 -19.65
N LYS A 320 2.45 -22.36 -20.37
CA LYS A 320 2.73 -20.92 -20.44
C LYS A 320 1.65 -20.21 -21.25
N GLY A 321 1.18 -19.06 -20.77
CA GLY A 321 0.34 -18.16 -21.56
C GLY A 321 1.17 -17.25 -22.47
N ILE A 322 0.52 -16.21 -23.02
CA ILE A 322 1.20 -15.18 -23.84
C ILE A 322 2.30 -14.48 -23.02
N SER A 323 2.01 -14.19 -21.74
CA SER A 323 3.02 -13.75 -20.77
C SER A 323 3.28 -14.85 -19.73
N ARG A 324 4.50 -14.88 -19.18
CA ARG A 324 4.87 -15.78 -18.07
C ARG A 324 4.04 -15.52 -16.81
N ALA A 325 3.56 -14.30 -16.63
CA ALA A 325 2.71 -13.92 -15.51
C ALA A 325 1.26 -14.44 -15.64
N LEU A 326 0.87 -14.97 -16.81
CA LEU A 326 -0.49 -15.45 -17.12
C LEU A 326 -0.46 -16.96 -17.44
N PRO A 327 -0.16 -17.82 -16.46
CA PRO A 327 -0.18 -19.26 -16.69
C PRO A 327 -1.60 -19.76 -17.02
N VAL A 328 -1.68 -20.81 -17.84
CA VAL A 328 -2.94 -21.50 -18.13
C VAL A 328 -2.87 -22.91 -17.55
N TYR A 329 -3.88 -23.29 -16.78
CA TYR A 329 -4.00 -24.57 -16.13
C TYR A 329 -5.12 -25.38 -16.77
N GLU A 330 -4.80 -26.57 -17.28
CA GLU A 330 -5.74 -27.39 -18.05
C GLU A 330 -6.04 -28.71 -17.36
N PHE A 331 -7.32 -29.10 -17.32
CA PHE A 331 -7.71 -30.42 -16.82
C PHE A 331 -9.03 -30.88 -17.46
N ASN A 332 -9.26 -32.19 -17.44
CA ASN A 332 -10.51 -32.78 -17.89
C ASN A 332 -11.45 -32.99 -16.71
N THR A 333 -12.75 -32.75 -16.91
CA THR A 333 -13.78 -33.02 -15.91
C THR A 333 -15.09 -33.45 -16.55
N HIS A 334 -15.92 -34.15 -15.80
CA HIS A 334 -17.29 -34.54 -16.16
C HIS A 334 -18.33 -33.86 -15.25
N ASN A 335 -17.88 -32.97 -14.36
CA ASN A 335 -18.70 -32.38 -13.30
C ASN A 335 -19.12 -30.94 -13.61
N PHE A 336 -18.95 -30.47 -14.85
CA PHE A 336 -19.44 -29.17 -15.27
C PHE A 336 -20.93 -29.28 -15.66
N LEU A 337 -21.80 -29.06 -14.66
CA LEU A 337 -23.24 -29.21 -14.82
C LEU A 337 -23.86 -28.43 -15.99
N PRO A 338 -23.42 -27.18 -16.29
CA PRO A 338 -24.00 -26.43 -17.41
C PRO A 338 -23.78 -27.06 -18.80
N ALA A 339 -22.87 -28.03 -18.93
CA ALA A 339 -22.66 -28.77 -20.18
C ALA A 339 -23.35 -30.13 -20.20
N ASN A 340 -24.01 -30.54 -19.11
CA ASN A 340 -24.73 -31.81 -19.05
C ASN A 340 -26.12 -31.65 -19.69
N ASN A 341 -26.52 -32.66 -20.45
CA ASN A 341 -27.81 -32.66 -21.16
C ASN A 341 -28.97 -32.75 -20.15
N VAL A 342 -30.19 -32.40 -20.59
CA VAL A 342 -31.44 -32.47 -19.77
C VAL A 342 -31.69 -33.89 -19.21
N THR A 343 -31.13 -34.92 -19.83
CA THR A 343 -31.18 -36.33 -19.39
C THR A 343 -30.22 -36.67 -18.24
N GLY A 344 -29.33 -35.74 -17.83
CA GLY A 344 -28.36 -35.94 -16.75
C GLY A 344 -27.08 -36.67 -17.16
N GLU A 345 -26.87 -36.96 -18.45
CA GLU A 345 -25.62 -37.55 -18.94
C GLU A 345 -24.45 -36.57 -18.79
N LYS A 346 -23.32 -37.08 -18.29
CA LYS A 346 -22.13 -36.28 -18.01
C LYS A 346 -21.29 -36.05 -19.26
N THR A 347 -21.27 -34.83 -19.77
CA THR A 347 -20.49 -34.46 -20.95
C THR A 347 -19.01 -34.28 -20.59
N PRO A 348 -18.07 -34.86 -21.35
CA PRO A 348 -16.65 -34.67 -21.08
C PRO A 348 -16.26 -33.22 -21.40
N CYS A 349 -15.61 -32.54 -20.45
CA CYS A 349 -15.23 -31.14 -20.56
C CYS A 349 -13.70 -30.97 -20.45
N LEU A 350 -13.14 -30.08 -21.27
CA LEU A 350 -11.78 -29.56 -21.13
C LEU A 350 -11.85 -28.18 -20.49
N VAL A 351 -11.38 -28.06 -19.25
CA VAL A 351 -11.33 -26.80 -18.51
C VAL A 351 -9.96 -26.16 -18.67
N ARG A 352 -9.95 -24.86 -18.98
CA ARG A 352 -8.75 -24.01 -18.98
C ARG A 352 -8.94 -22.87 -18.00
N VAL A 353 -8.10 -22.84 -16.96
CA VAL A 353 -8.10 -21.78 -15.95
C VAL A 353 -6.93 -20.83 -16.20
N THR A 354 -7.23 -19.55 -16.28
CA THR A 354 -6.25 -18.46 -16.39
C THR A 354 -6.66 -17.34 -15.42
N SER A 355 -5.89 -16.25 -15.40
CA SER A 355 -6.28 -15.03 -14.68
C SER A 355 -6.09 -13.77 -15.50
N VAL A 356 -6.64 -12.68 -14.97
CA VAL A 356 -6.15 -11.31 -15.19
C VAL A 356 -5.13 -10.95 -14.09
N VAL A 357 -4.82 -9.65 -13.94
CA VAL A 357 -3.97 -9.12 -12.85
C VAL A 357 -4.64 -7.87 -12.27
N GLY A 358 -5.84 -8.06 -11.71
CA GLY A 358 -6.74 -6.94 -11.38
C GLY A 358 -7.45 -6.38 -12.63
N HIS A 359 -7.78 -5.09 -12.61
CA HIS A 359 -8.46 -4.44 -13.74
C HIS A 359 -7.67 -4.55 -15.04
N ILE A 360 -8.38 -4.88 -16.12
CA ILE A 360 -7.90 -4.84 -17.51
C ILE A 360 -7.88 -3.40 -18.01
N TYR A 361 -8.86 -2.61 -17.58
CA TYR A 361 -9.05 -1.24 -18.05
C TYR A 361 -8.96 -0.22 -16.91
N SER A 362 -8.65 1.02 -17.30
CA SER A 362 -8.76 2.20 -16.45
C SER A 362 -9.60 3.24 -17.17
N LEU A 363 -10.43 3.97 -16.43
CA LEU A 363 -11.22 5.06 -17.01
C LEU A 363 -10.33 6.29 -17.23
N GLY A 364 -10.37 6.84 -18.43
CA GLY A 364 -9.59 8.03 -18.80
C GLY A 364 -10.33 8.91 -19.81
N PHE A 365 -9.90 10.17 -19.92
CA PHE A 365 -10.38 11.06 -20.97
C PHE A 365 -9.75 10.70 -22.32
N ASP A 366 -10.45 11.01 -23.41
CA ASP A 366 -9.93 10.85 -24.77
C ASP A 366 -8.72 11.77 -25.05
N GLN A 367 -8.11 11.66 -26.24
CA GLN A 367 -6.90 12.42 -26.57
C GLN A 367 -7.07 13.94 -26.44
N GLN A 368 -8.27 14.47 -26.75
CA GLN A 368 -8.58 15.90 -26.56
C GLN A 368 -8.62 16.26 -25.07
N GLY A 369 -9.13 15.36 -24.24
CA GLY A 369 -9.12 15.50 -22.79
C GLY A 369 -7.79 15.24 -22.09
N GLN A 370 -6.82 14.63 -22.77
CA GLN A 370 -5.46 14.50 -22.25
C GLN A 370 -4.61 15.77 -22.47
N ASP A 371 -5.09 16.74 -23.24
CA ASP A 371 -4.43 18.04 -23.33
C ASP A 371 -4.39 18.70 -21.95
N LYS A 372 -3.19 19.16 -21.58
CA LYS A 372 -2.94 19.84 -20.31
C LYS A 372 -3.37 21.31 -20.35
N LYS A 373 -3.88 21.80 -21.48
CA LYS A 373 -4.34 23.18 -21.68
C LYS A 373 -5.86 23.36 -21.64
N SER A 374 -6.64 22.27 -21.68
CA SER A 374 -8.11 22.34 -21.65
C SER A 374 -8.60 22.96 -20.35
N ASP A 375 -9.66 23.78 -20.44
CA ASP A 375 -10.29 24.40 -19.29
C ASP A 375 -10.69 23.32 -18.27
N PRO A 376 -10.26 23.42 -16.99
CA PRO A 376 -10.59 22.42 -15.99
C PRO A 376 -12.10 22.19 -15.80
N ARG A 377 -12.94 23.17 -16.14
CA ARG A 377 -14.40 23.03 -16.09
C ARG A 377 -14.95 22.06 -17.15
N GLU A 378 -14.32 21.96 -18.31
CA GLU A 378 -14.80 21.08 -19.39
C GLU A 378 -14.80 19.60 -18.99
N TYR A 379 -13.96 19.20 -18.02
CA TYR A 379 -13.87 17.82 -17.53
C TYR A 379 -15.17 17.28 -16.89
N PHE A 380 -16.11 18.15 -16.49
CA PHE A 380 -17.42 17.70 -16.03
C PHE A 380 -18.25 17.07 -17.15
N THR A 381 -18.15 17.56 -18.38
CA THR A 381 -18.95 17.10 -19.53
C THR A 381 -18.14 16.29 -20.54
N MET A 382 -16.80 16.40 -20.51
CA MET A 382 -15.89 15.76 -21.44
C MET A 382 -16.07 14.23 -21.50
N PRO A 383 -16.04 13.61 -22.70
CA PRO A 383 -16.19 12.16 -22.82
C PRO A 383 -15.08 11.38 -22.10
N VAL A 384 -15.47 10.30 -21.44
CA VAL A 384 -14.55 9.32 -20.81
C VAL A 384 -14.63 7.99 -21.55
N THR A 385 -13.51 7.28 -21.59
CA THR A 385 -13.36 5.99 -22.27
C THR A 385 -12.56 5.04 -21.39
N LYS A 386 -12.85 3.74 -21.47
CA LYS A 386 -12.02 2.70 -20.85
C LYS A 386 -10.79 2.47 -21.72
N GLN A 387 -9.61 2.69 -21.13
CA GLN A 387 -8.30 2.52 -21.77
C GLN A 387 -7.58 1.35 -21.11
N GLU A 388 -6.85 0.56 -21.89
CA GLU A 388 -6.13 -0.59 -21.34
C GLU A 388 -5.14 -0.13 -20.25
N GLU A 389 -5.23 -0.76 -19.09
CA GLU A 389 -4.36 -0.45 -17.96
C GLU A 389 -2.91 -0.81 -18.30
N GLY A 390 -1.95 -0.04 -17.77
CA GLY A 390 -0.55 -0.14 -18.20
C GLY A 390 0.10 -1.50 -17.94
N THR A 391 -0.28 -2.20 -16.88
CA THR A 391 0.15 -3.58 -16.57
C THR A 391 -0.56 -4.57 -17.49
N SER A 392 -1.87 -4.44 -17.69
CA SER A 392 -2.65 -5.26 -18.63
C SER A 392 -2.06 -5.23 -20.03
N SER A 393 -1.75 -4.03 -20.54
CA SER A 393 -1.18 -3.82 -21.87
C SER A 393 0.21 -4.44 -22.01
N LYS A 394 1.08 -4.24 -21.01
CA LYS A 394 2.42 -4.85 -20.98
C LYS A 394 2.36 -6.38 -20.97
N LEU A 395 1.41 -6.96 -20.24
CA LEU A 395 1.24 -8.41 -20.14
C LEU A 395 0.38 -8.99 -21.27
N ARG A 396 -0.15 -8.14 -22.16
CA ARG A 396 -1.03 -8.49 -23.27
C ARG A 396 -2.25 -9.31 -22.82
N VAL A 397 -2.88 -8.90 -21.71
CA VAL A 397 -4.01 -9.63 -21.12
C VAL A 397 -5.17 -9.75 -22.10
N VAL A 398 -5.48 -8.68 -22.85
CA VAL A 398 -6.57 -8.69 -23.85
C VAL A 398 -6.33 -9.74 -24.94
N ASP A 399 -5.12 -9.78 -25.52
CA ASP A 399 -4.76 -10.78 -26.53
C ASP A 399 -4.82 -12.20 -25.97
N HIS A 400 -4.37 -12.37 -24.73
CA HIS A 400 -4.36 -13.66 -24.02
C HIS A 400 -5.78 -14.20 -23.81
N LEU A 401 -6.69 -13.34 -23.35
CA LEU A 401 -8.10 -13.69 -23.17
C LEU A 401 -8.79 -13.98 -24.51
N LYS A 402 -8.56 -13.17 -25.55
CA LYS A 402 -9.12 -13.41 -26.89
C LYS A 402 -8.69 -14.76 -27.47
N ALA A 403 -7.41 -15.10 -27.35
CA ALA A 403 -6.87 -16.36 -27.85
C ALA A 403 -7.50 -17.58 -27.16
N LEU A 404 -7.74 -17.51 -25.85
CA LEU A 404 -8.38 -18.58 -25.09
C LEU A 404 -9.89 -18.66 -25.35
N ALA A 405 -10.56 -17.51 -25.45
CA ALA A 405 -11.99 -17.43 -25.73
C ALA A 405 -12.33 -17.96 -27.13
N GLY A 406 -11.48 -17.69 -28.12
CA GLY A 406 -11.62 -18.21 -29.49
C GLY A 406 -11.57 -19.74 -29.59
N ASP A 407 -11.13 -20.45 -28.57
CA ASP A 407 -11.10 -21.93 -28.51
C ASP A 407 -11.94 -22.47 -27.32
N SER A 408 -12.98 -21.74 -26.92
CA SER A 408 -13.85 -22.10 -25.79
C SER A 408 -15.33 -21.95 -26.15
N ASN A 409 -16.18 -22.77 -25.51
CA ASN A 409 -17.63 -22.77 -25.69
C ASN A 409 -18.38 -22.12 -24.51
N HIS A 410 -17.78 -22.15 -23.31
CA HIS A 410 -18.30 -21.56 -22.08
C HIS A 410 -17.27 -20.66 -21.42
N LEU A 411 -17.75 -19.64 -20.72
CA LEU A 411 -16.95 -18.75 -19.88
C LEU A 411 -17.46 -18.80 -18.44
N CYS A 412 -16.55 -19.05 -17.49
CA CYS A 412 -16.81 -18.98 -16.06
C CYS A 412 -15.94 -17.90 -15.41
N LEU A 413 -16.58 -16.96 -14.73
CA LEU A 413 -15.98 -15.79 -14.09
C LEU A 413 -15.69 -16.12 -12.62
N TRP A 414 -14.42 -16.16 -12.27
CA TRP A 414 -13.88 -16.52 -10.94
C TRP A 414 -13.14 -15.34 -10.29
N LEU A 415 -13.62 -14.13 -10.52
CA LEU A 415 -13.09 -12.91 -9.92
C LEU A 415 -13.47 -12.86 -8.43
N ASP A 416 -12.76 -12.08 -7.61
CA ASP A 416 -13.14 -11.94 -6.20
C ASP A 416 -14.61 -11.43 -6.10
N CYS A 417 -15.36 -11.85 -5.08
CA CYS A 417 -16.81 -11.65 -5.05
C CYS A 417 -17.24 -10.35 -4.35
N ASP A 418 -16.57 -9.25 -4.68
CA ASP A 418 -16.96 -7.89 -4.31
C ASP A 418 -17.36 -7.05 -5.54
N ALA A 419 -17.72 -5.79 -5.32
CA ALA A 419 -18.15 -4.90 -6.39
C ALA A 419 -17.07 -4.70 -7.48
N GLU A 420 -15.80 -4.57 -7.08
CA GLU A 420 -14.68 -4.42 -8.01
C GLU A 420 -14.47 -5.68 -8.84
N GLY A 421 -14.48 -6.86 -8.21
CA GLY A 421 -14.36 -8.13 -8.91
C GLY A 421 -15.52 -8.38 -9.89
N GLU A 422 -16.73 -7.90 -9.57
CA GLU A 422 -17.84 -7.92 -10.52
C GLU A 422 -17.62 -6.97 -11.70
N ASN A 423 -17.10 -5.76 -11.47
CA ASN A 423 -16.73 -4.84 -12.55
C ASN A 423 -15.64 -5.43 -13.47
N ILE A 424 -14.61 -6.06 -12.90
CA ILE A 424 -13.57 -6.79 -13.65
C ILE A 424 -14.18 -7.95 -14.45
N ALA A 425 -15.20 -8.62 -13.91
CA ALA A 425 -15.91 -9.68 -14.63
C ALA A 425 -16.54 -9.16 -15.92
N PHE A 426 -17.13 -7.95 -15.90
CA PHE A 426 -17.64 -7.28 -17.10
C PHE A 426 -16.54 -6.78 -18.04
N GLU A 427 -15.36 -6.44 -17.54
CA GLU A 427 -14.19 -6.16 -18.39
C GLU A 427 -13.72 -7.42 -19.15
N VAL A 428 -13.69 -8.58 -18.48
CA VAL A 428 -13.39 -9.88 -19.11
C VAL A 428 -14.45 -10.22 -20.16
N LEU A 429 -15.73 -9.97 -19.86
CA LEU A 429 -16.84 -10.21 -20.79
C LEU A 429 -16.71 -9.34 -22.05
N ALA A 430 -16.40 -8.06 -21.91
CA ALA A 430 -16.22 -7.16 -23.03
C ALA A 430 -15.15 -7.67 -24.03
N VAL A 431 -14.13 -8.37 -23.53
CA VAL A 431 -13.06 -8.94 -24.36
C VAL A 431 -13.45 -10.29 -24.99
N THR A 432 -14.21 -11.11 -24.27
CA THR A 432 -14.36 -12.55 -24.59
C THR A 432 -15.72 -12.94 -25.13
N ARG A 433 -16.79 -12.21 -24.81
CA ARG A 433 -18.19 -12.56 -25.10
C ARG A 433 -18.42 -12.89 -26.57
N ARG A 434 -17.97 -12.02 -27.48
CA ARG A 434 -18.18 -12.21 -28.93
C ARG A 434 -17.63 -13.56 -29.40
N ALA A 435 -16.39 -13.89 -29.04
CA ALA A 435 -15.76 -15.15 -29.43
C ALA A 435 -16.49 -16.38 -28.85
N ILE A 436 -16.89 -16.31 -27.58
CA ILE A 436 -17.62 -17.40 -26.90
C ILE A 436 -18.98 -17.66 -27.57
N LEU A 437 -19.68 -16.60 -27.98
CA LEU A 437 -21.01 -16.71 -28.62
C LEU A 437 -20.91 -17.15 -30.09
N THR A 438 -19.89 -16.71 -30.84
CA THR A 438 -19.75 -17.04 -32.27
C THR A 438 -19.25 -18.45 -32.55
N ASN A 439 -18.54 -19.07 -31.61
CA ASN A 439 -18.00 -20.44 -31.75
C ASN A 439 -19.08 -21.54 -31.77
N ASN A 440 -20.37 -21.19 -31.84
CA ASN A 440 -21.46 -22.14 -31.93
C ASN A 440 -22.65 -21.55 -32.72
N PRO A 441 -22.93 -22.02 -33.96
CA PRO A 441 -23.95 -21.42 -34.84
C PRO A 441 -25.41 -21.74 -34.46
N SER A 442 -25.66 -22.58 -33.44
CA SER A 442 -27.02 -22.87 -32.95
C SER A 442 -27.43 -21.84 -31.89
N SER A 443 -27.92 -20.69 -32.33
CA SER A 443 -28.32 -19.55 -31.50
C SER A 443 -29.65 -19.74 -30.74
N ASP A 444 -30.29 -20.91 -30.81
CA ASP A 444 -31.70 -21.09 -30.42
C ASP A 444 -31.94 -22.18 -29.33
N ASP A 445 -30.89 -22.79 -28.76
CA ASP A 445 -31.05 -23.89 -27.79
C ASP A 445 -31.32 -23.45 -26.34
N GLY A 446 -31.37 -22.14 -26.06
CA GLY A 446 -31.57 -21.62 -24.69
C GLY A 446 -30.45 -21.93 -23.69
N VAL A 447 -29.30 -22.46 -24.15
CA VAL A 447 -28.17 -22.88 -23.29
C VAL A 447 -27.35 -21.68 -22.83
N ARG A 448 -27.25 -21.52 -21.52
CA ARG A 448 -26.48 -20.46 -20.86
C ARG A 448 -24.97 -20.72 -20.93
N ARG A 449 -24.22 -19.80 -21.55
CA ARG A 449 -22.77 -19.95 -21.80
C ARG A 449 -21.86 -19.13 -20.91
N ILE A 450 -22.40 -18.10 -20.25
CA ILE A 450 -21.68 -17.21 -19.33
C ILE A 450 -22.11 -17.50 -17.91
N HIS A 451 -21.13 -17.74 -17.05
CA HIS A 451 -21.32 -18.19 -15.67
C HIS A 451 -20.47 -17.36 -14.72
N ARG A 452 -21.00 -17.05 -13.53
CA ARG A 452 -20.32 -16.37 -12.43
C ARG A 452 -20.25 -17.30 -11.23
N ALA A 453 -19.05 -17.62 -10.79
CA ALA A 453 -18.84 -18.38 -9.56
C ALA A 453 -18.83 -17.43 -8.36
N LYS A 454 -19.64 -17.69 -7.33
CA LYS A 454 -19.63 -16.95 -6.07
C LYS A 454 -18.96 -17.74 -4.96
N PHE A 455 -17.96 -17.14 -4.32
CA PHE A 455 -17.20 -17.77 -3.24
C PHE A 455 -16.64 -16.71 -2.27
N SER A 456 -16.50 -17.08 -1.00
CA SER A 456 -15.94 -16.20 0.06
C SER A 456 -14.63 -16.74 0.64
N ALA A 457 -14.12 -17.84 0.07
CA ALA A 457 -13.00 -18.62 0.60
C ALA A 457 -12.27 -19.38 -0.53
N ILE A 458 -10.94 -19.30 -0.55
CA ILE A 458 -10.09 -20.12 -1.42
C ILE A 458 -9.80 -21.47 -0.73
N THR A 459 -10.83 -22.32 -0.64
CA THR A 459 -10.70 -23.68 -0.11
C THR A 459 -11.26 -24.70 -1.11
N PRO A 460 -10.76 -25.94 -1.15
CA PRO A 460 -11.25 -26.94 -2.10
C PRO A 460 -12.75 -27.14 -2.05
N LYS A 461 -13.34 -27.20 -0.84
CA LYS A 461 -14.78 -27.33 -0.66
C LYS A 461 -15.55 -26.12 -1.23
N ALA A 462 -15.18 -24.91 -0.83
CA ALA A 462 -15.87 -23.70 -1.31
C ALA A 462 -15.79 -23.54 -2.84
N ILE A 463 -14.65 -23.86 -3.44
CA ILE A 463 -14.46 -23.82 -4.89
C ILE A 463 -15.32 -24.89 -5.58
N GLN A 464 -15.39 -26.11 -5.04
CA GLN A 464 -16.22 -27.18 -5.58
C GLN A 464 -17.71 -26.84 -5.48
N ASP A 465 -18.16 -26.28 -4.36
CA ASP A 465 -19.54 -25.83 -4.16
C ASP A 465 -19.87 -24.71 -5.18
N ALA A 466 -19.02 -23.70 -5.29
CA ALA A 466 -19.18 -22.59 -6.24
C ALA A 466 -19.17 -23.04 -7.72
N PHE A 467 -18.45 -24.11 -8.05
CA PHE A 467 -18.41 -24.66 -9.40
C PHE A 467 -19.72 -25.35 -9.81
N VAL A 468 -20.54 -25.76 -8.84
CA VAL A 468 -21.83 -26.42 -9.06
C VAL A 468 -22.98 -25.41 -9.01
N THR A 469 -22.88 -24.35 -8.21
CA THR A 469 -23.94 -23.35 -7.98
C THR A 469 -23.69 -22.02 -8.69
N MET A 470 -23.17 -22.04 -9.92
CA MET A 470 -22.86 -20.81 -10.66
C MET A 470 -24.12 -20.02 -11.06
N GLU A 471 -24.00 -18.70 -11.06
CA GLU A 471 -25.08 -17.75 -11.35
C GLU A 471 -24.70 -16.76 -12.45
N GLU A 472 -25.52 -15.73 -12.72
CA GLU A 472 -25.20 -14.67 -13.69
C GLU A 472 -24.29 -13.60 -13.10
N PRO A 473 -23.42 -12.99 -13.92
CA PRO A 473 -22.71 -11.79 -13.49
C PRO A 473 -23.70 -10.64 -13.28
N ASP A 474 -23.49 -9.85 -12.24
CA ASP A 474 -24.40 -8.77 -11.81
C ASP A 474 -24.02 -7.43 -12.47
N ALA A 475 -24.79 -7.05 -13.49
CA ALA A 475 -24.61 -5.80 -14.22
C ALA A 475 -24.90 -4.54 -13.38
N ALA A 476 -25.79 -4.62 -12.39
CA ALA A 476 -26.11 -3.48 -11.52
C ALA A 476 -24.92 -3.15 -10.62
N LEU A 477 -24.29 -4.18 -10.05
CA LEU A 477 -23.10 -4.04 -9.23
C LEU A 477 -21.89 -3.53 -10.05
N SER A 478 -21.69 -4.01 -11.29
CA SER A 478 -20.66 -3.45 -12.17
C SER A 478 -20.90 -1.98 -12.51
N ARG A 479 -22.17 -1.60 -12.80
CA ARG A 479 -22.53 -0.21 -13.14
C ARG A 479 -22.34 0.75 -11.96
N SER A 480 -22.51 0.29 -10.72
CA SER A 480 -22.26 1.13 -9.54
C SER A 480 -20.78 1.49 -9.41
N VAL A 481 -19.88 0.54 -9.68
CA VAL A 481 -18.43 0.79 -9.74
C VAL A 481 -18.08 1.74 -10.88
N ASP A 482 -18.61 1.53 -12.08
CA ASP A 482 -18.39 2.43 -13.22
C ASP A 482 -18.86 3.87 -12.88
N ALA A 483 -20.02 4.02 -12.22
CA ALA A 483 -20.53 5.32 -11.78
C ALA A 483 -19.58 6.00 -10.78
N ARG A 484 -19.10 5.25 -9.78
CA ARG A 484 -18.15 5.74 -8.77
C ARG A 484 -16.83 6.17 -9.41
N GLN A 485 -16.27 5.34 -10.29
CA GLN A 485 -15.03 5.64 -11.01
C GLN A 485 -15.16 6.90 -11.87
N GLU A 486 -16.29 7.06 -12.57
CA GLU A 486 -16.56 8.23 -13.42
C GLU A 486 -16.70 9.52 -12.60
N LEU A 487 -17.45 9.49 -11.50
CA LEU A 487 -17.56 10.61 -10.57
C LEU A 487 -16.19 11.00 -10.00
N ASP A 488 -15.47 10.03 -9.44
CA ASP A 488 -14.15 10.25 -8.83
C ASP A 488 -13.15 10.82 -9.85
N LEU A 489 -13.16 10.34 -11.09
CA LEU A 489 -12.29 10.82 -12.18
C LEU A 489 -12.62 12.26 -12.58
N ARG A 490 -13.88 12.54 -12.95
CA ARG A 490 -14.29 13.86 -13.48
C ARG A 490 -14.14 14.95 -12.44
N ILE A 491 -14.70 14.72 -11.24
CA ILE A 491 -14.63 15.68 -10.14
C ILE A 491 -13.17 15.85 -9.70
N GLY A 492 -12.44 14.73 -9.56
CA GLY A 492 -11.04 14.73 -9.15
C GLY A 492 -10.16 15.53 -10.09
N VAL A 493 -10.25 15.29 -11.40
CA VAL A 493 -9.42 15.98 -12.41
C VAL A 493 -9.77 17.45 -12.53
N ALA A 494 -11.06 17.80 -12.62
CA ALA A 494 -11.51 19.20 -12.74
C ALA A 494 -10.99 20.06 -11.57
N MET A 495 -11.29 19.63 -10.33
CA MET A 495 -10.88 20.36 -9.12
C MET A 495 -9.37 20.36 -8.94
N THR A 496 -8.69 19.23 -9.16
CA THR A 496 -7.23 19.14 -9.05
C THR A 496 -6.52 20.08 -10.01
N ARG A 497 -6.99 20.19 -11.26
CA ARG A 497 -6.39 21.08 -12.25
C ARG A 497 -6.59 22.54 -11.87
N LEU A 498 -7.80 22.95 -11.49
CA LEU A 498 -8.08 24.31 -10.99
C LEU A 498 -7.12 24.69 -9.84
N LEU A 499 -7.08 23.87 -8.79
CA LEU A 499 -6.26 24.13 -7.61
C LEU A 499 -4.76 24.12 -7.93
N THR A 500 -4.31 23.16 -8.74
CA THR A 500 -2.91 23.09 -9.16
C THR A 500 -2.54 24.32 -9.96
N TRP A 501 -3.33 24.73 -10.96
CA TRP A 501 -3.03 25.90 -11.78
C TRP A 501 -2.97 27.20 -10.96
N ARG A 502 -3.92 27.39 -10.04
CA ARG A 502 -3.98 28.59 -9.20
C ARG A 502 -2.87 28.63 -8.15
N CYS A 503 -2.52 27.49 -7.54
CA CYS A 503 -1.76 27.49 -6.28
C CYS A 503 -0.38 26.79 -6.34
N ILE A 504 -0.06 25.99 -7.36
CA ILE A 504 1.17 25.15 -7.36
C ILE A 504 2.47 25.94 -7.26
N HIS A 505 2.52 27.13 -7.87
CA HIS A 505 3.69 28.00 -7.85
C HIS A 505 4.06 28.44 -6.42
N LEU A 506 3.08 28.66 -5.55
CA LEU A 506 3.27 28.97 -4.13
C LEU A 506 3.67 27.71 -3.35
N ALA A 507 2.97 26.60 -3.58
CA ALA A 507 3.29 25.32 -2.95
C ALA A 507 4.73 24.86 -3.23
N ARG A 508 5.22 25.06 -4.48
CA ARG A 508 6.61 24.74 -4.87
C ARG A 508 7.65 25.65 -4.24
N ARG A 509 7.30 26.91 -3.93
CA ARG A 509 8.20 27.81 -3.18
C ARG A 509 8.42 27.30 -1.75
N ALA A 510 7.38 26.79 -1.10
CA ALA A 510 7.47 26.23 0.24
C ALA A 510 8.11 24.83 0.27
N ASN A 511 7.76 23.98 -0.70
CA ASN A 511 8.32 22.65 -0.86
C ASN A 511 8.52 22.32 -2.36
N PRO A 512 9.77 22.39 -2.87
CA PRO A 512 10.08 22.13 -4.29
C PRO A 512 9.68 20.73 -4.79
N ALA A 513 9.53 19.75 -3.88
CA ALA A 513 9.10 18.40 -4.25
C ALA A 513 7.59 18.32 -4.58
N THR A 514 6.82 19.37 -4.33
CA THR A 514 5.36 19.39 -4.58
C THR A 514 5.08 19.37 -6.08
N ARG A 515 4.55 18.24 -6.56
CA ARG A 515 4.25 18.07 -7.99
C ARG A 515 2.89 18.62 -8.38
N MET A 516 1.87 18.43 -7.52
CA MET A 516 0.48 18.82 -7.76
C MET A 516 -0.29 19.03 -6.45
N ILE A 517 -1.42 19.74 -6.54
CA ILE A 517 -2.40 19.88 -5.45
C ILE A 517 -3.67 19.16 -5.91
N SER A 518 -3.91 17.97 -5.36
CA SER A 518 -5.03 17.11 -5.73
C SER A 518 -6.26 17.28 -4.83
N TYR A 519 -7.43 17.30 -5.45
CA TYR A 519 -8.72 17.14 -4.81
C TYR A 519 -9.30 15.75 -5.09
N GLY A 520 -10.07 15.21 -4.15
CA GLY A 520 -10.82 13.99 -4.35
C GLY A 520 -12.01 13.96 -3.38
N PRO A 521 -13.20 13.53 -3.84
CA PRO A 521 -14.44 13.69 -3.10
C PRO A 521 -14.45 12.94 -1.75
N CYS A 522 -13.67 11.87 -1.59
CA CYS A 522 -13.48 11.20 -0.29
C CYS A 522 -12.16 11.55 0.42
N GLN A 523 -11.09 11.88 -0.33
CA GLN A 523 -9.80 12.19 0.29
C GLN A 523 -9.82 13.54 1.03
N THR A 524 -10.58 14.51 0.51
CA THR A 524 -10.65 15.86 1.10
C THR A 524 -11.43 15.85 2.43
N PRO A 525 -12.59 15.18 2.55
CA PRO A 525 -13.22 14.98 3.86
C PRO A 525 -12.37 14.15 4.84
N ALA A 526 -11.64 13.14 4.37
CA ALA A 526 -10.72 12.40 5.25
C ALA A 526 -9.61 13.30 5.83
N LEU A 527 -9.13 14.27 5.03
CA LEU A 527 -8.19 15.28 5.49
C LEU A 527 -8.83 16.26 6.50
N SER A 528 -10.12 16.57 6.36
CA SER A 528 -10.82 17.52 7.25
C SER A 528 -10.80 17.08 8.70
N PHE A 529 -11.07 15.80 8.98
CA PHE A 529 -10.97 15.24 10.33
C PHE A 529 -9.61 15.48 11.01
N CYS A 530 -8.52 15.40 10.26
CA CYS A 530 -7.18 15.65 10.80
C CYS A 530 -6.97 17.15 11.12
N ILE A 531 -7.54 18.04 10.31
CA ILE A 531 -7.44 19.49 10.47
C ILE A 531 -8.36 19.99 11.58
N ASP A 532 -9.55 19.42 11.72
CA ASP A 532 -10.46 19.71 12.82
C ASP A 532 -9.80 19.38 14.16
N ARG A 533 -9.16 18.21 14.26
CA ARG A 533 -8.33 17.87 15.43
C ARG A 533 -7.18 18.85 15.66
N MET A 534 -6.52 19.32 14.59
CA MET A 534 -5.46 20.33 14.75
C MET A 534 -6.02 21.66 15.27
N ARG A 535 -7.19 22.09 14.79
CA ARG A 535 -7.87 23.31 15.27
C ARG A 535 -8.30 23.17 16.73
N GLU A 536 -8.80 22.01 17.15
CA GLU A 536 -9.08 21.70 18.56
C GLU A 536 -7.82 21.88 19.42
N ILE A 537 -6.64 21.45 18.94
CA ILE A 537 -5.35 21.59 19.62
C ILE A 537 -4.92 23.06 19.68
N GLU A 538 -5.04 23.79 18.57
CA GLU A 538 -4.65 25.21 18.48
C GLU A 538 -5.55 26.12 19.32
N GLY A 539 -6.84 25.81 19.43
CA GLY A 539 -7.80 26.53 20.27
C GLY A 539 -7.79 26.13 21.75
N PHE A 540 -7.01 25.11 22.12
CA PHE A 540 -6.99 24.60 23.49
C PHE A 540 -6.28 25.57 24.44
N THR A 541 -6.96 25.94 25.52
CA THR A 541 -6.36 26.76 26.59
C THR A 541 -6.09 25.87 27.82
N PRO A 542 -4.80 25.65 28.18
CA PRO A 542 -4.46 24.89 29.38
C PRO A 542 -5.02 25.51 30.65
N GLN A 543 -5.55 24.64 31.52
CA GLN A 543 -6.07 25.01 32.83
C GLN A 543 -5.22 24.31 33.90
N VAL A 544 -4.84 25.05 34.93
CA VAL A 544 -4.09 24.51 36.07
C VAL A 544 -5.03 23.65 36.89
N TYR A 545 -4.62 22.42 37.20
CA TYR A 545 -5.29 21.55 38.14
C TYR A 545 -4.26 20.91 39.07
N TRP A 546 -4.72 20.42 40.20
CA TRP A 546 -3.92 19.72 41.17
C TRP A 546 -4.30 18.25 41.15
N LYS A 547 -3.32 17.39 40.85
CA LYS A 547 -3.49 15.93 40.87
C LYS A 547 -3.09 15.41 42.24
N LEU A 548 -4.04 14.80 42.93
CA LEU A 548 -3.80 14.18 44.22
C LEU A 548 -3.46 12.70 43.99
N SER A 549 -2.25 12.30 44.40
CA SER A 549 -1.77 10.92 44.32
C SER A 549 -1.68 10.36 45.72
N CYS A 550 -2.63 9.50 46.10
CA CYS A 550 -2.67 8.85 47.39
C CYS A 550 -2.54 7.33 47.24
N SER A 551 -1.82 6.68 48.14
CA SER A 551 -1.76 5.23 48.23
C SER A 551 -1.84 4.75 49.68
N ALA A 552 -2.49 3.62 49.90
CA ALA A 552 -2.65 3.00 51.21
C ALA A 552 -1.94 1.65 51.29
N LYS A 553 -1.51 1.27 52.49
CA LYS A 553 -0.99 -0.08 52.76
C LYS A 553 -2.15 -1.03 53.00
N MET A 554 -2.16 -2.12 52.24
CA MET A 554 -3.11 -3.19 52.34
C MET A 554 -2.71 -4.19 53.44
N VAL A 555 -3.66 -5.01 53.89
CA VAL A 555 -3.45 -6.02 54.95
C VAL A 555 -2.39 -7.06 54.55
N ASP A 556 -2.26 -7.36 53.26
CA ASP A 556 -1.25 -8.26 52.70
C ASP A 556 0.15 -7.61 52.54
N GLY A 557 0.30 -6.36 52.98
CA GLY A 557 1.54 -5.59 52.89
C GLY A 557 1.78 -4.94 51.52
N SER A 558 0.89 -5.12 50.54
CA SER A 558 0.95 -4.42 49.26
C SER A 558 0.53 -2.95 49.40
N THR A 559 0.90 -2.13 48.42
CA THR A 559 0.48 -0.73 48.36
C THR A 559 -0.54 -0.55 47.25
N GLN A 560 -1.68 0.04 47.57
CA GLN A 560 -2.78 0.26 46.65
C GLN A 560 -2.96 1.76 46.37
N SER A 561 -2.98 2.13 45.08
CA SER A 561 -3.29 3.50 44.67
C SER A 561 -4.78 3.78 44.88
N LEU A 562 -5.09 4.96 45.40
CA LEU A 562 -6.43 5.43 45.70
C LEU A 562 -6.82 6.53 44.72
N LYS A 563 -8.07 6.49 44.27
CA LYS A 563 -8.75 7.54 43.52
C LYS A 563 -9.41 8.50 44.51
N TRP A 564 -9.14 9.78 44.38
CA TRP A 564 -9.73 10.81 45.24
C TRP A 564 -11.10 11.25 44.71
N LEU A 565 -12.06 11.43 45.61
CA LEU A 565 -13.47 11.72 45.27
C LEU A 565 -13.86 13.20 45.33
N GLY A 566 -12.96 14.07 45.80
CA GLY A 566 -13.27 15.48 46.07
C GLY A 566 -13.64 15.72 47.53
N LEU A 567 -13.75 16.99 47.92
CA LEU A 567 -14.30 17.39 49.22
C LEU A 567 -15.81 17.61 49.11
N VAL A 568 -16.55 17.25 50.14
CA VAL A 568 -18.00 17.44 50.25
C VAL A 568 -18.27 18.54 51.28
N ASP A 569 -19.17 19.49 50.99
CA ASP A 569 -19.54 20.56 51.93
C ASP A 569 -20.53 20.11 53.01
N GLU A 570 -20.90 21.03 53.92
CA GLU A 570 -21.85 20.78 55.01
C GLU A 570 -23.27 20.39 54.55
N ALA A 571 -23.60 20.58 53.26
CA ALA A 571 -24.88 20.25 52.63
C ALA A 571 -24.79 18.99 51.73
N ASP A 572 -23.75 18.16 51.88
CA ASP A 572 -23.47 16.99 51.02
C ASP A 572 -23.26 17.34 49.53
N THR A 573 -22.91 18.59 49.21
CA THR A 573 -22.59 19.02 47.85
C THR A 573 -21.10 18.83 47.59
N VAL A 574 -20.75 18.06 46.55
CA VAL A 574 -19.34 17.92 46.15
C VAL A 574 -18.80 19.27 45.69
N LEU A 575 -17.83 19.83 46.43
CA LEU A 575 -17.29 21.18 46.24
C LEU A 575 -16.50 21.34 44.92
N ASP A 576 -16.07 20.25 44.29
CA ASP A 576 -15.31 20.33 43.04
C ASP A 576 -15.40 19.05 42.19
N THR A 577 -16.57 18.79 41.60
CA THR A 577 -16.65 17.89 40.44
C THR A 577 -17.17 18.64 39.22
N ARG A 578 -16.31 19.43 38.58
CA ARG A 578 -16.38 19.45 37.11
C ARG A 578 -15.94 18.08 36.62
N ASN A 579 -16.97 17.23 36.45
CA ASN A 579 -17.04 16.05 35.61
C ASN A 579 -15.83 15.87 34.71
N LYS A 580 -15.16 14.72 34.84
CA LYS A 580 -14.30 14.09 33.82
C LYS A 580 -13.66 15.12 32.89
N ASN A 581 -12.48 15.62 33.25
CA ASN A 581 -11.61 16.22 32.24
C ASN A 581 -11.58 15.31 31.00
N SER A 582 -11.54 15.91 29.81
CA SER A 582 -11.57 15.20 28.51
C SER A 582 -10.44 14.17 28.34
N GLN A 583 -9.54 14.07 29.32
CA GLN A 583 -8.38 13.20 29.41
C GLN A 583 -8.52 12.05 30.42
N GLY A 584 -9.65 11.95 31.15
CA GLY A 584 -9.94 10.83 32.04
C GLY A 584 -9.01 10.70 33.26
N GLU A 585 -8.42 11.80 33.75
CA GLU A 585 -7.64 11.78 34.98
C GLU A 585 -8.56 11.92 36.20
N ASP A 586 -8.87 10.77 36.78
CA ASP A 586 -9.86 10.53 37.84
C ASP A 586 -9.53 11.11 39.24
N SER A 587 -8.50 11.96 39.41
CA SER A 587 -8.09 12.50 40.73
C SER A 587 -7.49 13.89 40.64
N ALA A 588 -8.18 14.79 39.93
CA ALA A 588 -7.79 16.17 39.68
C ALA A 588 -8.81 17.16 40.24
N THR A 589 -8.36 18.24 40.89
CA THR A 589 -9.19 19.40 41.31
C THR A 589 -8.65 20.68 40.71
N PHE A 590 -9.51 21.66 40.44
CA PHE A 590 -9.12 23.00 40.02
C PHE A 590 -9.05 23.97 41.21
N ASN A 591 -9.15 23.46 42.44
CA ASN A 591 -9.12 24.22 43.68
C ASN A 591 -7.92 23.83 44.54
N GLU A 592 -6.92 24.71 44.57
CA GLU A 592 -5.69 24.51 45.37
C GLU A 592 -5.97 24.34 46.87
N LYS A 593 -6.94 25.08 47.42
CA LYS A 593 -7.23 25.06 48.86
C LYS A 593 -7.77 23.69 49.27
N ALA A 594 -8.72 23.16 48.50
CA ALA A 594 -9.27 21.83 48.70
C ALA A 594 -8.18 20.75 48.70
N ALA A 595 -7.27 20.81 47.74
CA ALA A 595 -6.18 19.83 47.63
C ALA A 595 -5.18 19.91 48.80
N ARG A 596 -4.88 21.12 49.30
CA ARG A 596 -4.01 21.33 50.48
C ARG A 596 -4.66 20.88 51.78
N GLU A 597 -5.97 21.07 51.92
CA GLU A 597 -6.74 20.60 53.09
C GLU A 597 -6.66 19.07 53.23
N VAL A 598 -6.83 18.34 52.12
CA VAL A 598 -6.72 16.86 52.12
C VAL A 598 -5.33 16.39 52.56
N ILE A 599 -4.25 17.05 52.15
CA ILE A 599 -2.89 16.71 52.62
C ILE A 599 -2.72 16.96 54.12
N ASN A 600 -3.30 18.05 54.64
CA ASN A 600 -3.21 18.36 56.07
C ASN A 600 -3.99 17.35 56.92
N LEU A 601 -5.16 16.90 56.45
CA LEU A 601 -5.93 15.80 57.07
C LEU A 601 -5.13 14.50 57.03
N ALA A 602 -4.56 14.14 55.87
CA ALA A 602 -3.79 12.91 55.71
C ALA A 602 -2.51 12.81 56.55
N LYS A 603 -1.95 13.93 57.03
CA LYS A 603 -0.80 13.92 57.95
C LYS A 603 -1.15 13.43 59.36
N HIS A 604 -2.42 13.53 59.75
CA HIS A 604 -2.87 13.32 61.13
C HIS A 604 -3.96 12.25 61.26
N SER A 605 -4.40 11.65 60.15
CA SER A 605 -5.52 10.71 60.11
C SER A 605 -5.19 9.47 59.29
N ASN A 606 -5.73 8.32 59.72
CA ASN A 606 -5.78 7.12 58.89
C ASN A 606 -7.06 7.11 58.03
N LEU A 607 -7.09 6.24 57.02
CA LEU A 607 -8.29 6.00 56.23
C LEU A 607 -9.06 4.82 56.82
N VAL A 608 -10.37 5.01 57.01
CA VAL A 608 -11.29 3.97 57.46
C VAL A 608 -12.17 3.56 56.30
N VAL A 609 -12.37 2.25 56.12
CA VAL A 609 -13.30 1.71 55.12
C VAL A 609 -14.73 2.03 55.54
N THR A 610 -15.41 2.89 54.79
CA THR A 610 -16.79 3.31 55.08
C THR A 610 -17.82 2.48 54.32
N LYS A 611 -17.47 1.99 53.12
CA LYS A 611 -18.38 1.21 52.29
C LYS A 611 -17.61 0.24 51.40
N VAL A 612 -18.14 -0.97 51.26
CA VAL A 612 -17.66 -1.97 50.29
C VAL A 612 -18.84 -2.38 49.43
N THR A 613 -18.74 -2.15 48.11
CA THR A 613 -19.78 -2.51 47.14
C THR A 613 -19.24 -3.53 46.16
N ARG A 614 -20.00 -4.59 45.87
CA ARG A 614 -19.64 -5.62 44.91
C ARG A 614 -20.63 -5.61 43.75
N SER A 615 -20.12 -5.50 42.53
CA SER A 615 -20.91 -5.62 41.29
C SER A 615 -20.41 -6.82 40.49
N ASP A 616 -21.32 -7.74 40.17
CA ASP A 616 -21.04 -8.79 39.20
C ASP A 616 -21.24 -8.22 37.80
N GLU A 617 -20.14 -8.13 37.05
CA GLU A 617 -20.09 -7.55 35.71
C GLU A 617 -19.77 -8.62 34.67
N SER A 618 -20.18 -8.35 33.43
CA SER A 618 -20.00 -9.24 32.30
C SER A 618 -19.60 -8.45 31.06
N ILE A 619 -18.59 -8.91 30.34
CA ILE A 619 -18.24 -8.40 29.00
C ILE A 619 -18.63 -9.45 27.98
N SER A 620 -19.49 -9.05 27.05
CA SER A 620 -19.88 -9.89 25.92
C SER A 620 -18.70 -10.12 24.97
N PRO A 621 -18.61 -11.30 24.32
CA PRO A 621 -17.56 -11.59 23.36
C PRO A 621 -17.53 -10.61 22.18
N PRO A 622 -16.40 -10.44 21.48
CA PRO A 622 -16.31 -9.56 20.30
C PRO A 622 -17.15 -10.11 19.15
N LEU A 623 -17.82 -9.27 18.36
CA LEU A 623 -18.57 -9.71 17.17
C LEU A 623 -17.66 -10.41 16.15
N GLY A 624 -18.24 -11.03 15.12
CA GLY A 624 -17.46 -11.50 13.98
C GLY A 624 -16.64 -10.35 13.39
N LEU A 625 -15.40 -10.65 13.00
CA LEU A 625 -14.44 -9.64 12.59
C LEU A 625 -14.81 -9.10 11.19
N ASN A 626 -15.01 -7.79 11.07
CA ASN A 626 -15.15 -7.11 9.77
C ASN A 626 -13.87 -6.33 9.41
N THR A 627 -13.86 -5.69 8.25
CA THR A 627 -12.70 -4.95 7.72
C THR A 627 -12.29 -3.79 8.63
N VAL A 628 -13.27 -2.99 9.09
CA VAL A 628 -13.02 -1.80 9.92
C VAL A 628 -12.37 -2.21 11.24
N ALA A 629 -12.92 -3.21 11.94
CA ALA A 629 -12.35 -3.71 13.18
C ALA A 629 -10.95 -4.30 13.00
N LEU A 630 -10.68 -4.97 11.86
CA LEU A 630 -9.34 -5.44 11.52
C LEU A 630 -8.37 -4.25 11.32
N LEU A 631 -8.76 -3.24 10.55
CA LEU A 631 -7.98 -2.03 10.30
C LEU A 631 -7.65 -1.27 11.59
N GLU A 632 -8.64 -1.08 12.47
CA GLU A 632 -8.45 -0.40 13.74
C GLU A 632 -7.40 -1.11 14.61
N VAL A 633 -7.53 -2.43 14.78
CA VAL A 633 -6.59 -3.21 15.60
C VAL A 633 -5.22 -3.32 14.94
N GLY A 634 -5.16 -3.48 13.61
CA GLY A 634 -3.91 -3.53 12.87
C GLY A 634 -3.10 -2.24 13.02
N SER A 635 -3.75 -1.09 12.98
CA SER A 635 -3.09 0.21 13.23
C SER A 635 -2.75 0.39 14.71
N LYS A 636 -3.74 0.28 15.62
CA LYS A 636 -3.56 0.54 17.07
C LYS A 636 -2.60 -0.42 17.75
N ALA A 637 -2.76 -1.73 17.52
CA ALA A 637 -2.04 -2.76 18.26
C ALA A 637 -0.82 -3.33 17.49
N MET A 638 -0.88 -3.38 16.16
CA MET A 638 0.20 -3.97 15.34
C MET A 638 1.13 -2.92 14.72
N GLY A 639 0.78 -1.63 14.77
CA GLY A 639 1.55 -0.54 14.18
C GLY A 639 1.68 -0.63 12.66
N MET A 640 0.68 -1.22 11.99
CA MET A 640 0.64 -1.40 10.55
C MET A 640 -0.16 -0.28 9.91
N SER A 641 0.29 0.24 8.76
CA SER A 641 -0.56 1.16 7.98
C SER A 641 -1.80 0.41 7.46
N PRO A 642 -2.95 1.07 7.31
CA PRO A 642 -4.17 0.46 6.76
C PRO A 642 -3.94 -0.27 5.44
N LYS A 643 -3.30 0.39 4.47
CA LYS A 643 -2.92 -0.19 3.17
C LYS A 643 -1.98 -1.40 3.30
N GLY A 644 -1.01 -1.32 4.21
CA GLY A 644 -0.08 -2.43 4.47
C GLY A 644 -0.77 -3.63 5.13
N LEU A 645 -1.77 -3.39 5.99
CA LEU A 645 -2.57 -4.43 6.61
C LEU A 645 -3.44 -5.16 5.58
N MET A 646 -4.15 -4.42 4.73
CA MET A 646 -4.99 -5.02 3.69
C MET A 646 -4.17 -5.88 2.72
N LYS A 647 -2.99 -5.43 2.30
CA LYS A 647 -2.09 -6.25 1.47
C LYS A 647 -1.72 -7.59 2.14
N VAL A 648 -1.46 -7.57 3.45
CA VAL A 648 -1.16 -8.79 4.22
C VAL A 648 -2.39 -9.69 4.34
N ALA A 649 -3.56 -9.11 4.62
CA ALA A 649 -4.81 -9.86 4.71
C ALA A 649 -5.20 -10.52 3.37
N GLU A 650 -5.08 -9.78 2.26
CA GLU A 650 -5.28 -10.30 0.90
C GLU A 650 -4.33 -11.45 0.58
N THR A 651 -3.07 -11.35 0.98
CA THR A 651 -2.09 -12.44 0.81
C THR A 651 -2.50 -13.69 1.60
N LEU A 652 -2.99 -13.52 2.84
CA LEU A 652 -3.49 -14.63 3.65
C LEU A 652 -4.74 -15.28 3.04
N TYR A 653 -5.63 -14.46 2.45
CA TYR A 653 -6.81 -14.92 1.73
C TYR A 653 -6.46 -15.71 0.47
N SER A 654 -5.60 -15.17 -0.40
CA SER A 654 -5.15 -15.86 -1.62
C SER A 654 -4.38 -17.15 -1.32
N SER A 655 -3.80 -17.26 -0.11
CA SER A 655 -3.14 -18.47 0.38
C SER A 655 -4.09 -19.46 1.08
N GLY A 656 -5.39 -19.14 1.17
CA GLY A 656 -6.43 -19.99 1.77
C GLY A 656 -6.39 -20.07 3.30
N PHE A 657 -5.74 -19.12 3.99
CA PHE A 657 -5.68 -19.12 5.46
C PHE A 657 -6.86 -18.42 6.12
N ILE A 658 -7.40 -17.38 5.48
CA ILE A 658 -8.55 -16.62 5.99
C ILE A 658 -9.61 -16.42 4.90
N SER A 659 -10.85 -16.15 5.30
CA SER A 659 -11.91 -15.71 4.38
C SER A 659 -11.62 -14.33 3.81
N TYR A 660 -12.41 -13.92 2.81
CA TYR A 660 -12.22 -12.65 2.12
C TYR A 660 -12.16 -11.46 3.11
N PRO A 661 -11.10 -10.64 3.09
CA PRO A 661 -10.84 -9.68 4.16
C PRO A 661 -11.52 -8.32 3.95
N ARG A 662 -12.34 -8.18 2.89
CA ARG A 662 -13.13 -6.98 2.60
C ARG A 662 -14.61 -7.31 2.78
N THR A 663 -15.06 -7.17 4.02
CA THR A 663 -16.45 -7.37 4.43
C THR A 663 -16.88 -6.37 5.49
N GLU A 664 -18.15 -5.96 5.45
CA GLU A 664 -18.82 -5.18 6.49
C GLU A 664 -19.56 -6.09 7.50
N THR A 665 -19.82 -7.34 7.12
CA THR A 665 -20.54 -8.33 7.92
C THR A 665 -19.79 -8.72 9.19
N THR A 666 -20.52 -8.73 10.29
CA THR A 666 -20.05 -9.14 11.63
C THR A 666 -20.84 -10.32 12.21
N ARG A 667 -21.91 -10.74 11.54
CA ARG A 667 -22.76 -11.87 11.91
C ARG A 667 -22.34 -13.14 11.17
N TYR A 668 -22.20 -14.25 11.89
CA TYR A 668 -22.10 -15.58 11.27
C TYR A 668 -23.49 -16.11 10.94
N ASP A 669 -23.66 -16.74 9.78
CA ASP A 669 -24.90 -17.46 9.45
C ASP A 669 -25.12 -18.62 10.45
N PRO A 670 -26.20 -18.61 11.25
CA PRO A 670 -26.46 -19.65 12.25
C PRO A 670 -26.71 -21.05 11.67
N ILE A 671 -27.05 -21.14 10.38
CA ILE A 671 -27.43 -22.40 9.71
C ILE A 671 -26.32 -22.85 8.75
N GLY A 672 -25.88 -21.98 7.85
CA GLY A 672 -24.92 -22.32 6.79
C GLY A 672 -23.44 -22.29 7.20
N PHE A 673 -23.07 -21.62 8.31
CA PHE A 673 -21.67 -21.48 8.70
C PHE A 673 -21.17 -22.64 9.57
N ASP A 674 -20.27 -23.48 9.03
CA ASP A 674 -19.68 -24.64 9.72
C ASP A 674 -18.55 -24.27 10.69
N ALA A 675 -18.91 -23.55 11.77
CA ALA A 675 -17.97 -23.15 12.82
C ALA A 675 -17.30 -24.37 13.49
N LYS A 676 -18.01 -25.48 13.63
CA LYS A 676 -17.51 -26.68 14.32
C LYS A 676 -16.33 -27.31 13.61
N SER A 677 -16.38 -27.42 12.28
CA SER A 677 -15.27 -27.97 11.49
C SER A 677 -14.03 -27.10 11.63
N LEU A 678 -14.17 -25.77 11.54
CA LEU A 678 -13.07 -24.83 11.72
C LEU A 678 -12.45 -24.94 13.13
N LEU A 679 -13.28 -24.96 14.18
CA LEU A 679 -12.79 -25.13 15.56
C LEU A 679 -12.06 -26.47 15.77
N ARG A 680 -12.50 -27.55 15.12
CA ARG A 680 -11.79 -28.85 15.16
C ARG A 680 -10.38 -28.74 14.57
N GLN A 681 -10.21 -28.03 13.46
CA GLN A 681 -8.89 -27.83 12.86
C GLN A 681 -7.92 -27.09 13.80
N HIS A 682 -8.42 -26.19 14.64
CA HIS A 682 -7.61 -25.43 15.59
C HIS A 682 -7.42 -26.10 16.95
N SER A 683 -8.10 -27.23 17.22
CA SER A 683 -8.12 -27.88 18.54
C SER A 683 -6.75 -28.38 19.01
N SER A 684 -5.83 -28.66 18.09
CA SER A 684 -4.46 -29.11 18.39
C SER A 684 -3.43 -27.97 18.51
N HIS A 685 -3.81 -26.71 18.26
CA HIS A 685 -2.86 -25.60 18.27
C HIS A 685 -2.36 -25.32 19.71
N PRO A 686 -1.05 -25.11 19.95
CA PRO A 686 -0.51 -24.94 21.30
C PRO A 686 -1.09 -23.74 22.05
N ASP A 687 -1.33 -22.63 21.35
CA ASP A 687 -1.65 -21.35 22.00
C ASP A 687 -3.15 -21.10 22.27
N TRP A 688 -4.04 -21.80 21.59
CA TRP A 688 -5.51 -21.61 21.68
C TRP A 688 -6.31 -22.91 21.51
N GLY A 689 -5.66 -24.04 21.25
CA GLY A 689 -6.33 -25.31 20.97
C GLY A 689 -7.18 -25.83 22.13
N LYS A 690 -6.82 -25.50 23.38
CA LYS A 690 -7.67 -25.78 24.56
C LYS A 690 -9.02 -25.07 24.48
N SER A 691 -9.00 -23.78 24.14
CA SER A 691 -10.20 -22.96 23.98
C SER A 691 -11.07 -23.47 22.83
N ALA A 692 -10.45 -23.76 21.68
CA ALA A 692 -11.14 -24.35 20.54
C ALA A 692 -11.76 -25.72 20.88
N SER A 693 -11.01 -26.59 21.56
CA SER A 693 -11.46 -27.93 21.99
C SER A 693 -12.65 -27.86 22.96
N TYR A 694 -12.67 -26.85 23.84
CA TYR A 694 -13.82 -26.58 24.71
C TYR A 694 -15.04 -26.23 23.85
N LEU A 695 -14.91 -25.27 22.93
CA LEU A 695 -16.03 -24.82 22.09
C LEU A 695 -16.62 -25.89 21.19
N VAL A 696 -15.80 -26.80 20.63
CA VAL A 696 -16.28 -27.95 19.82
C VAL A 696 -17.31 -28.80 20.56
N ARG A 697 -17.23 -28.88 21.89
CA ARG A 697 -18.16 -29.65 22.74
C ARG A 697 -19.43 -28.86 23.11
N THR A 698 -19.47 -27.56 22.87
CA THR A 698 -20.60 -26.68 23.20
C THR A 698 -21.61 -26.59 22.06
N ARG A 699 -22.88 -26.30 22.38
CA ARG A 699 -23.93 -26.07 21.37
C ARG A 699 -23.62 -24.89 20.43
N LYS A 700 -22.86 -23.89 20.90
CA LYS A 700 -22.45 -22.71 20.13
C LYS A 700 -21.58 -23.03 18.90
N SER A 701 -20.93 -24.20 18.88
CA SER A 701 -20.19 -24.66 17.70
C SER A 701 -21.09 -25.16 16.56
N ASN A 702 -22.29 -25.66 16.88
CA ASN A 702 -23.25 -26.12 15.87
C ASN A 702 -24.16 -24.99 15.37
N ARG A 703 -24.39 -23.97 16.19
CA ARG A 703 -25.15 -22.76 15.85
C ARG A 703 -24.40 -21.56 16.40
N PRO A 704 -23.56 -20.90 15.59
CA PRO A 704 -22.87 -19.71 16.05
C PRO A 704 -23.88 -18.62 16.45
N PRO A 705 -23.54 -17.73 17.39
CA PRO A 705 -24.46 -16.68 17.84
C PRO A 705 -24.88 -15.76 16.69
N SER A 706 -26.19 -15.51 16.55
CA SER A 706 -26.79 -14.68 15.49
C SER A 706 -26.66 -13.15 15.72
N ARG A 707 -25.69 -12.73 16.53
CA ARG A 707 -25.48 -11.32 16.87
C ARG A 707 -24.61 -10.63 15.82
N GLY A 708 -24.82 -9.33 15.65
CA GLY A 708 -24.11 -8.50 14.68
C GLY A 708 -24.97 -8.13 13.48
N PHE A 709 -24.32 -7.54 12.49
CA PHE A 709 -24.89 -7.06 11.25
C PHE A 709 -24.44 -7.95 10.08
N ASP A 710 -25.31 -8.12 9.11
CA ASP A 710 -25.08 -8.86 7.88
C ASP A 710 -25.35 -7.92 6.72
N ALA A 711 -24.27 -7.60 6.00
CA ALA A 711 -24.32 -6.70 4.86
C ALA A 711 -24.73 -7.41 3.57
N GLY A 712 -24.87 -8.75 3.59
CA GLY A 712 -25.15 -9.55 2.40
C GLY A 712 -23.95 -9.66 1.45
N ASP A 713 -22.74 -9.35 1.91
CA ASP A 713 -21.50 -9.40 1.13
C ASP A 713 -20.76 -10.75 1.30
N HIS A 714 -20.02 -10.89 2.38
CA HIS A 714 -19.23 -12.06 2.74
C HIS A 714 -19.42 -12.39 4.22
N PRO A 715 -19.15 -13.63 4.66
CA PRO A 715 -19.06 -13.93 6.08
C PRO A 715 -17.94 -13.12 6.75
N PRO A 716 -17.98 -12.97 8.09
CA PRO A 716 -16.90 -12.30 8.82
C PRO A 716 -15.53 -12.91 8.52
N ILE A 717 -14.48 -12.11 8.70
CA ILE A 717 -13.08 -12.50 8.48
C ILE A 717 -12.71 -13.62 9.45
N THR A 718 -12.53 -14.84 8.93
CA THR A 718 -12.40 -16.07 9.72
C THR A 718 -11.20 -16.90 9.30
N PRO A 719 -10.57 -17.65 10.22
CA PRO A 719 -9.52 -18.59 9.86
C PRO A 719 -10.13 -19.83 9.19
N LEU A 720 -9.66 -20.15 7.99
CA LEU A 720 -10.14 -21.29 7.19
C LEU A 720 -9.26 -22.53 7.34
N LYS A 721 -8.02 -22.33 7.80
CA LYS A 721 -7.01 -23.37 7.94
C LYS A 721 -6.16 -23.10 9.16
N SER A 722 -5.93 -24.13 9.99
CA SER A 722 -4.97 -24.06 11.09
C SER A 722 -3.53 -24.03 10.56
N ALA A 723 -2.73 -23.11 11.06
CA ALA A 723 -1.37 -22.88 10.63
C ALA A 723 -0.46 -22.51 11.81
N THR A 724 0.81 -22.84 11.68
CA THR A 724 1.87 -22.42 12.60
C THR A 724 2.58 -21.18 12.08
N ARG A 725 3.31 -20.50 12.97
CA ARG A 725 4.11 -19.31 12.64
C ARG A 725 5.06 -19.52 11.46
N ASN A 726 5.64 -20.72 11.34
CA ASN A 726 6.58 -21.04 10.26
C ASN A 726 5.87 -21.21 8.91
N GLN A 727 4.67 -21.79 8.89
CA GLN A 727 3.90 -21.99 7.66
C GLN A 727 3.41 -20.66 7.05
N ILE A 728 3.17 -19.64 7.89
CA ILE A 728 2.79 -18.30 7.43
C ILE A 728 4.02 -17.42 7.09
N GLY A 729 5.23 -17.83 7.49
CA GLY A 729 6.45 -17.02 7.31
C GLY A 729 6.71 -15.99 8.42
N GLY A 730 5.92 -16.01 9.51
CA GLY A 730 6.11 -15.16 10.68
C GLY A 730 5.75 -13.68 10.45
N GLY A 731 6.49 -12.78 11.11
CA GLY A 731 6.38 -11.34 10.90
C GLY A 731 4.97 -10.74 11.09
N ALA A 732 4.57 -9.88 10.15
CA ALA A 732 3.26 -9.23 10.16
C ALA A 732 2.12 -10.20 9.81
N ALA A 733 2.32 -11.08 8.82
CA ALA A 733 1.32 -12.07 8.39
C ALA A 733 0.87 -12.98 9.54
N TRP A 734 1.81 -13.47 10.36
CA TRP A 734 1.47 -14.26 11.54
C TRP A 734 0.62 -13.47 12.55
N ARG A 735 0.94 -12.20 12.82
CA ARG A 735 0.18 -11.40 13.80
C ARG A 735 -1.25 -11.15 13.34
N VAL A 736 -1.44 -10.89 12.05
CA VAL A 736 -2.77 -10.71 11.46
C VAL A 736 -3.55 -12.01 11.58
N TYR A 737 -2.97 -13.13 11.14
CA TYR A 737 -3.60 -14.44 11.25
C TYR A 737 -3.92 -14.87 12.69
N GLU A 738 -2.98 -14.66 13.63
CA GLU A 738 -3.18 -14.96 15.04
C GLU A 738 -4.34 -14.14 15.61
N PHE A 739 -4.42 -12.85 15.29
CA PHE A 739 -5.52 -12.01 15.74
C PHE A 739 -6.86 -12.45 15.16
N VAL A 740 -6.94 -12.68 13.84
CA VAL A 740 -8.15 -13.22 13.17
C VAL A 740 -8.59 -14.53 13.84
N THR A 741 -7.65 -15.43 14.10
CA THR A 741 -7.94 -16.74 14.70
C THR A 741 -8.46 -16.62 16.12
N ARG A 742 -7.80 -15.83 16.97
CA ARG A 742 -8.21 -15.61 18.36
C ARG A 742 -9.53 -14.86 18.45
N ASN A 743 -9.75 -13.87 17.59
CA ASN A 743 -11.01 -13.13 17.50
C ASN A 743 -12.17 -14.06 17.13
N PHE A 744 -11.98 -14.91 16.11
CA PHE A 744 -12.96 -15.93 15.73
C PHE A 744 -13.32 -16.86 16.91
N ILE A 745 -12.32 -17.49 17.55
CA ILE A 745 -12.55 -18.37 18.71
C ILE A 745 -13.25 -17.62 19.85
N GLY A 746 -12.78 -16.40 20.15
CA GLY A 746 -13.38 -15.54 21.17
C GLY A 746 -14.84 -15.20 20.87
N SER A 747 -15.17 -14.88 19.62
CA SER A 747 -16.52 -14.48 19.19
C SER A 747 -17.58 -15.57 19.41
N LEU A 748 -17.17 -16.83 19.47
CA LEU A 748 -18.02 -18.00 19.70
C LEU A 748 -18.08 -18.42 21.18
N HIS A 749 -17.33 -17.76 22.06
CA HIS A 749 -17.23 -18.15 23.46
C HIS A 749 -18.38 -17.58 24.34
N ASN A 750 -18.36 -17.91 25.62
CA ASN A 750 -19.14 -17.26 26.66
C ASN A 750 -18.52 -15.94 27.10
N ASP A 751 -19.34 -15.09 27.69
CA ASP A 751 -18.94 -13.82 28.30
C ASP A 751 -17.80 -14.00 29.32
N LEU A 752 -16.95 -12.98 29.39
CA LEU A 752 -16.01 -12.79 30.50
C LEU A 752 -16.81 -12.27 31.70
N LYS A 753 -16.81 -13.00 32.81
CA LYS A 753 -17.50 -12.61 34.04
C LYS A 753 -16.49 -12.31 35.13
N PHE A 754 -16.70 -11.20 35.83
CA PHE A 754 -15.84 -10.75 36.92
C PHE A 754 -16.64 -9.97 37.94
N THR A 755 -16.24 -10.07 39.20
CA THR A 755 -16.75 -9.21 40.27
C THR A 755 -15.82 -8.01 40.41
N ARG A 756 -16.40 -6.81 40.34
CA ARG A 756 -15.73 -5.56 40.70
C ARG A 756 -16.10 -5.20 42.13
N THR A 757 -15.11 -5.10 43.00
CA THR A 757 -15.26 -4.67 44.38
C THR A 757 -14.76 -3.23 44.51
N LYS A 758 -15.70 -2.31 44.72
CA LYS A 758 -15.43 -0.90 44.94
C LYS A 758 -15.38 -0.63 46.45
N ILE A 759 -14.24 -0.14 46.92
CA ILE A 759 -13.98 0.14 48.33
C ILE A 759 -13.88 1.65 48.50
N SER A 760 -14.74 2.19 49.34
CA SER A 760 -14.79 3.60 49.70
C SER A 760 -14.17 3.82 51.08
N LEU A 761 -13.30 4.82 51.16
CA LEU A 761 -12.47 5.15 52.29
C LEU A 761 -12.73 6.60 52.70
N ALA A 762 -12.71 6.89 53.98
CA ALA A 762 -12.79 8.26 54.50
C ALA A 762 -11.76 8.47 55.59
N PHE A 763 -11.36 9.71 55.82
CA PHE A 763 -10.63 10.03 57.05
C PHE A 763 -11.51 9.74 58.27
N GLU A 764 -10.87 9.37 59.38
CA GLU A 764 -11.58 9.15 60.64
C GLU A 764 -12.39 10.41 61.03
N GLY A 765 -13.71 10.25 61.17
CA GLY A 765 -14.64 11.35 61.48
C GLY A 765 -15.27 12.07 60.27
N SER A 766 -14.85 11.77 59.03
CA SER A 766 -15.49 12.28 57.82
C SER A 766 -16.92 11.77 57.66
N ARG A 767 -17.84 12.64 57.19
CA ARG A 767 -19.26 12.27 56.93
C ARG A 767 -19.47 11.54 55.60
N ALA A 768 -18.54 11.70 54.66
CA ALA A 768 -18.62 11.14 53.32
C ALA A 768 -17.27 10.47 52.93
N PRO A 769 -17.25 9.59 51.91
CA PRO A 769 -16.02 9.00 51.43
C PRO A 769 -15.10 10.00 50.73
N ASP A 770 -13.83 10.04 51.14
CA ASP A 770 -12.79 10.89 50.58
C ASP A 770 -12.06 10.21 49.40
N PHE A 771 -11.93 8.87 49.46
CA PHE A 771 -11.18 8.08 48.48
C PHE A 771 -11.95 6.81 48.09
N GLU A 772 -11.60 6.28 46.92
CA GLU A 772 -12.04 4.97 46.47
C GLU A 772 -10.94 4.20 45.75
N PHE A 773 -11.04 2.88 45.73
CA PHE A 773 -10.29 2.06 44.78
C PHE A 773 -11.10 0.83 44.41
N GLU A 774 -10.74 0.22 43.28
CA GLU A 774 -11.43 -0.93 42.75
C GLU A 774 -10.50 -2.13 42.66
N LEU A 775 -11.04 -3.29 43.01
CA LEU A 775 -10.40 -4.59 42.86
C LEU A 775 -11.27 -5.44 41.95
N VAL A 776 -10.63 -6.09 40.98
CA VAL A 776 -11.33 -6.92 39.99
C VAL A 776 -10.87 -8.37 40.11
N SER A 777 -11.81 -9.25 40.44
CA SER A 777 -11.60 -10.70 40.48
C SER A 777 -12.32 -11.37 39.33
N VAL A 778 -11.58 -12.13 38.51
CA VAL A 778 -12.17 -12.84 37.36
C VAL A 778 -12.82 -14.15 37.83
N ASP A 779 -14.13 -14.26 37.70
CA ASP A 779 -14.88 -15.47 38.07
C ASP A 779 -14.79 -16.52 36.98
N SER A 780 -15.00 -16.10 35.72
CA SER A 780 -14.94 -16.94 34.54
C SER A 780 -14.31 -16.19 33.38
N LEU A 781 -13.19 -16.72 32.86
CA LEU A 781 -12.44 -16.10 31.75
C LEU A 781 -13.28 -15.87 30.50
N GLY A 782 -14.25 -16.75 30.22
CA GLY A 782 -15.02 -16.62 28.99
C GLY A 782 -14.12 -16.50 27.76
N PHE A 783 -14.48 -15.62 26.84
CA PHE A 783 -13.73 -15.38 25.61
C PHE A 783 -12.30 -14.86 25.83
N ALA A 784 -12.00 -14.33 27.03
CA ALA A 784 -10.66 -13.86 27.39
C ALA A 784 -9.63 -15.00 27.50
N ASP A 785 -10.06 -16.27 27.54
CA ASP A 785 -9.17 -17.42 27.40
C ASP A 785 -8.42 -17.39 26.05
N ALA A 786 -9.14 -17.10 24.96
CA ALA A 786 -8.56 -16.90 23.63
C ALA A 786 -8.02 -15.47 23.44
N CYS A 787 -8.74 -14.47 23.94
CA CYS A 787 -8.47 -13.03 23.77
C CYS A 787 -7.90 -12.39 25.05
N ARG A 788 -6.74 -12.87 25.50
CA ARG A 788 -6.16 -12.47 26.81
C ARG A 788 -5.87 -10.98 26.97
N TRP A 789 -5.78 -10.22 25.88
CA TRP A 789 -5.52 -8.77 25.95
C TRP A 789 -6.62 -8.01 26.69
N VAL A 790 -7.87 -8.48 26.64
CA VAL A 790 -9.02 -7.84 27.32
C VAL A 790 -8.87 -7.82 28.85
N LEU A 791 -8.10 -8.76 29.42
CA LEU A 791 -7.85 -8.77 30.87
C LEU A 791 -7.07 -7.53 31.35
N LYS A 792 -6.29 -6.90 30.46
CA LYS A 792 -5.60 -5.65 30.77
C LYS A 792 -6.57 -4.48 30.84
N ASP A 793 -7.60 -4.48 29.99
CA ASP A 793 -8.57 -3.38 29.90
C ASP A 793 -9.45 -3.28 31.15
N ILE A 794 -9.74 -4.42 31.80
CA ILE A 794 -10.47 -4.45 33.07
C ILE A 794 -9.57 -4.37 34.31
N GLN A 795 -8.25 -4.21 34.15
CA GLN A 795 -7.28 -4.20 35.24
C GLN A 795 -7.41 -5.42 36.17
N ALA A 796 -7.60 -6.61 35.58
CA ALA A 796 -7.82 -7.84 36.35
C ALA A 796 -6.66 -8.11 37.33
N GLY A 797 -6.98 -8.21 38.61
CA GLY A 797 -6.04 -8.45 39.70
C GLY A 797 -5.97 -9.93 40.12
N ASN A 798 -5.32 -10.17 41.26
CA ASN A 798 -5.30 -11.50 41.87
C ASN A 798 -6.70 -11.87 42.42
N LYS A 799 -7.10 -13.14 42.33
CA LYS A 799 -8.45 -13.63 42.72
C LYS A 799 -8.81 -13.37 44.19
N ASP A 800 -7.80 -13.22 45.04
CA ASP A 800 -7.96 -13.06 46.48
C ASP A 800 -7.75 -11.61 46.95
N ALA A 801 -7.45 -10.67 46.04
CA ALA A 801 -7.23 -9.28 46.41
C ALA A 801 -8.52 -8.67 46.99
N GLY A 802 -8.48 -8.27 48.27
CA GLY A 802 -9.54 -7.54 48.96
C GLY A 802 -10.74 -8.35 49.47
N ARG A 803 -10.68 -9.68 49.46
CA ARG A 803 -11.75 -10.51 50.05
C ARG A 803 -11.94 -10.29 51.55
N ASP A 804 -10.88 -9.91 52.23
CA ASP A 804 -10.85 -9.75 53.69
C ASP A 804 -11.10 -8.33 54.17
N ILE A 805 -11.33 -7.36 53.27
CA ILE A 805 -11.57 -5.96 53.66
C ILE A 805 -13.02 -5.78 54.06
N GLN A 806 -13.23 -5.34 55.30
CA GLN A 806 -14.53 -5.09 55.91
C GLN A 806 -14.74 -3.61 56.21
N VAL A 807 -16.01 -3.22 56.31
CA VAL A 807 -16.37 -1.88 56.79
C VAL A 807 -15.86 -1.72 58.22
N GLY A 808 -15.17 -0.61 58.47
CA GLY A 808 -14.48 -0.33 59.73
C GLY A 808 -12.98 -0.63 59.73
N ASP A 809 -12.45 -1.33 58.73
CA ASP A 809 -11.00 -1.57 58.64
C ASP A 809 -10.24 -0.25 58.46
N VAL A 810 -9.09 -0.16 59.14
CA VAL A 810 -8.22 1.01 59.10
C VAL A 810 -7.03 0.71 58.18
N LEU A 811 -6.90 1.48 57.10
CA LEU A 811 -5.80 1.38 56.14
C LEU A 811 -4.81 2.55 56.35
N PRO A 812 -3.55 2.27 56.74
CA PRO A 812 -2.54 3.30 56.86
C PRO A 812 -2.19 3.91 55.51
N ILE A 813 -2.06 5.24 55.47
CA ILE A 813 -1.61 5.96 54.27
C ILE A 813 -0.12 5.63 54.05
N ALA A 814 0.20 5.07 52.88
CA ALA A 814 1.57 4.75 52.48
C ALA A 814 2.28 6.00 51.93
N SER A 815 1.57 6.77 51.10
CA SER A 815 2.07 8.04 50.56
C SER A 815 0.90 8.91 50.11
N ILE A 816 1.04 10.23 50.28
CA ILE A 816 0.14 11.20 49.67
C ILE A 816 0.96 12.37 49.13
N SER A 817 0.70 12.77 47.89
CA SER A 817 1.32 13.94 47.27
C SER A 817 0.31 14.70 46.42
N ILE A 818 0.58 15.99 46.26
CA ILE A 818 -0.14 16.88 45.36
C ILE A 818 0.84 17.35 44.30
N ASP A 819 0.48 17.15 43.04
CA ASP A 819 1.24 17.69 41.92
C ASP A 819 0.39 18.75 41.24
N GLN A 820 0.90 19.98 41.15
CA GLN A 820 0.30 20.97 40.26
C GLN A 820 0.61 20.57 38.82
N LYS A 821 -0.44 20.45 38.00
CA LYS A 821 -0.38 20.08 36.59
C LYS A 821 -1.19 21.07 35.75
N ASN A 822 -0.98 21.02 34.44
CA ASN A 822 -1.79 21.73 33.48
C ASN A 822 -2.52 20.71 32.62
N THR A 823 -3.78 20.98 32.27
CA THR A 823 -4.48 20.20 31.25
C THR A 823 -3.70 20.30 29.94
N ARG A 824 -3.66 19.21 29.18
CA ARG A 824 -2.98 19.17 27.88
C ARG A 824 -4.01 19.23 26.75
N PRO A 825 -3.65 19.70 25.55
CA PRO A 825 -4.53 19.54 24.40
C PRO A 825 -4.80 18.06 24.07
N PRO A 826 -5.82 17.74 23.26
CA PRO A 826 -5.97 16.40 22.71
C PRO A 826 -4.75 16.03 21.85
N LYS A 827 -4.54 14.73 21.63
CA LYS A 827 -3.50 14.25 20.70
C LYS A 827 -4.01 14.32 19.27
N PHE A 828 -3.11 14.44 18.30
CA PHE A 828 -3.45 14.25 16.89
C PHE A 828 -4.12 12.89 16.65
N LEU A 829 -4.93 12.80 15.59
CA LEU A 829 -5.57 11.53 15.24
C LEU A 829 -4.50 10.48 14.89
N GLN A 830 -4.72 9.25 15.31
CA GLN A 830 -4.03 8.09 14.74
C GLN A 830 -4.82 7.54 13.56
N GLU A 831 -4.17 6.76 12.68
CA GLU A 831 -4.85 6.18 11.51
C GLU A 831 -6.12 5.38 11.87
N HIS A 832 -6.13 4.66 13.00
CA HIS A 832 -7.33 3.93 13.46
C HIS A 832 -8.47 4.85 13.91
N GLU A 833 -8.15 6.00 14.50
CA GLU A 833 -9.16 6.98 14.93
C GLU A 833 -9.78 7.67 13.71
N LEU A 834 -8.96 7.93 12.68
CA LEU A 834 -9.45 8.43 11.39
C LEU A 834 -10.36 7.40 10.71
N ILE A 835 -9.96 6.12 10.68
CA ILE A 835 -10.80 5.03 10.15
C ILE A 835 -12.15 4.99 10.87
N ARG A 836 -12.15 5.10 12.21
CA ARG A 836 -13.37 5.15 12.99
C ARG A 836 -14.26 6.34 12.62
N GLN A 837 -13.68 7.54 12.52
CA GLN A 837 -14.46 8.73 12.14
C GLN A 837 -15.03 8.62 10.71
N MET A 838 -14.29 8.01 9.78
CA MET A 838 -14.79 7.73 8.44
C MET A 838 -15.97 6.74 8.46
N ASP A 839 -15.88 5.67 9.25
CA ASP A 839 -16.97 4.69 9.42
C ASP A 839 -18.19 5.32 10.10
N ASP A 840 -18.00 6.08 11.17
CA ASP A 840 -19.07 6.80 11.88
C ASP A 840 -19.82 7.79 10.97
N LYS A 841 -19.10 8.42 10.02
CA LYS A 841 -19.67 9.32 9.02
C LYS A 841 -20.10 8.62 7.74
N ARG A 842 -19.92 7.30 7.63
CA ARG A 842 -20.28 6.48 6.47
C ARG A 842 -19.66 6.99 5.16
N ILE A 843 -18.36 7.28 5.19
CA ILE A 843 -17.58 7.58 3.98
C ILE A 843 -16.41 6.59 3.82
N GLY A 844 -16.02 6.33 2.58
CA GLY A 844 -15.03 5.31 2.28
C GLY A 844 -15.53 3.89 2.54
N THR A 845 -16.84 3.64 2.34
CA THR A 845 -17.45 2.30 2.41
C THR A 845 -16.86 1.34 1.37
N ASP A 846 -17.28 0.06 1.40
CA ASP A 846 -16.77 -0.99 0.50
C ASP A 846 -15.25 -1.19 0.62
N ALA A 847 -14.74 -1.18 1.86
CA ALA A 847 -13.33 -1.37 2.21
C ALA A 847 -12.35 -0.35 1.58
N SER A 848 -12.83 0.83 1.16
CA SER A 848 -12.01 1.87 0.51
C SER A 848 -11.29 2.83 1.47
N MET A 849 -11.65 2.86 2.77
CA MET A 849 -11.02 3.73 3.78
C MET A 849 -9.48 3.67 3.77
N ALA A 850 -8.91 2.46 3.68
CA ALA A 850 -7.47 2.26 3.70
C ALA A 850 -6.75 2.97 2.53
N LEU A 851 -7.41 3.06 1.37
CA LEU A 851 -6.90 3.78 0.20
C LEU A 851 -6.92 5.30 0.45
N HIS A 852 -8.03 5.84 0.93
CA HIS A 852 -8.18 7.28 1.18
C HIS A 852 -7.23 7.79 2.28
N VAL A 853 -7.04 7.03 3.36
CA VAL A 853 -6.05 7.32 4.40
C VAL A 853 -4.62 7.32 3.83
N SER A 854 -4.29 6.37 2.94
CA SER A 854 -2.99 6.35 2.26
C SER A 854 -2.83 7.57 1.35
N ASN A 855 -3.87 7.94 0.60
CA ASN A 855 -3.80 9.04 -0.37
C ASN A 855 -3.45 10.37 0.29
N ILE A 856 -4.07 10.74 1.42
CA ILE A 856 -3.77 12.02 2.08
C ILE A 856 -2.32 12.07 2.63
N VAL A 857 -1.74 10.92 2.97
CA VAL A 857 -0.34 10.79 3.37
C VAL A 857 0.58 10.86 2.15
N ASP A 858 0.29 10.09 1.10
CA ASP A 858 1.09 10.00 -0.14
C ASP A 858 1.12 11.35 -0.90
N ARG A 859 0.06 12.15 -0.78
CA ARG A 859 -0.03 13.52 -1.33
C ARG A 859 0.67 14.58 -0.48
N GLY A 860 1.14 14.21 0.71
CA GLY A 860 1.83 15.13 1.61
C GLY A 860 0.92 16.13 2.31
N TYR A 861 -0.39 15.87 2.39
CA TYR A 861 -1.33 16.68 3.17
C TYR A 861 -1.26 16.35 4.65
N VAL A 862 -0.92 15.11 4.97
CA VAL A 862 -0.68 14.64 6.33
C VAL A 862 0.69 14.00 6.41
N MET A 863 1.40 14.30 7.49
CA MET A 863 2.65 13.66 7.85
C MET A 863 2.42 12.71 9.03
N LEU A 864 3.00 11.52 8.94
CA LEU A 864 2.99 10.57 10.04
C LEU A 864 4.15 10.86 11.01
N THR A 865 3.84 10.98 12.29
CA THR A 865 4.81 11.22 13.37
C THR A 865 4.66 10.20 14.50
N ASP A 866 5.72 10.03 15.29
CA ASP A 866 5.60 9.38 16.59
C ASP A 866 4.95 10.31 17.64
N GLU A 867 4.76 9.81 18.86
CA GLU A 867 4.16 10.57 19.96
C GLU A 867 4.92 11.85 20.33
N THR A 868 6.18 11.98 19.91
CA THR A 868 7.03 13.16 20.16
C THR A 868 7.02 14.17 19.02
N GLY A 869 6.20 13.92 17.99
CA GLY A 869 6.17 14.74 16.77
C GLY A 869 7.42 14.58 15.92
N THR A 870 8.10 13.44 16.00
CA THR A 870 9.21 13.12 15.10
C THR A 870 8.65 12.41 13.85
N PRO A 871 8.91 12.93 12.64
CA PRO A 871 8.43 12.31 11.41
C PRO A 871 8.89 10.85 11.26
N LEU A 872 7.93 9.97 10.97
CA LEU A 872 8.21 8.57 10.68
C LEU A 872 8.88 8.47 9.30
N ARG A 873 10.10 7.93 9.27
CA ARG A 873 10.77 7.64 7.99
C ARG A 873 10.07 6.46 7.31
N PRO A 874 9.96 6.46 5.96
CA PRO A 874 9.51 5.28 5.23
C PRO A 874 10.39 4.07 5.58
N PRO A 875 9.80 2.87 5.65
CA PRO A 875 10.53 1.66 6.02
C PRO A 875 11.68 1.42 5.05
N ARG A 876 12.90 1.19 5.57
CA ARG A 876 14.03 0.78 4.73
C ARG A 876 13.71 -0.57 4.05
N PRO A 877 14.15 -0.78 2.80
CA PRO A 877 13.94 -2.04 2.10
C PRO A 877 14.48 -3.25 2.89
N PRO A 878 13.93 -4.45 2.70
CA PRO A 878 14.16 -5.63 3.55
C PRO A 878 15.63 -5.94 3.82
N GLY A 879 16.50 -5.78 2.82
CA GLY A 879 17.94 -6.06 2.92
C GLY A 879 18.77 -5.07 3.75
N LYS A 880 18.19 -3.95 4.22
CA LYS A 880 18.89 -2.92 5.02
C LYS A 880 18.26 -2.69 6.41
N ARG A 881 17.29 -3.51 6.83
CA ARG A 881 16.69 -3.42 8.17
C ARG A 881 17.66 -3.98 9.21
N LYS A 882 18.04 -3.17 10.20
CA LYS A 882 18.73 -3.67 11.40
C LYS A 882 17.72 -4.48 12.23
N GLN A 883 18.10 -5.68 12.69
CA GLN A 883 17.24 -6.63 13.43
C GLN A 883 16.59 -6.08 14.70
N ASN A 884 17.02 -4.91 15.22
CA ASN A 884 16.54 -4.29 16.46
C ASN A 884 16.02 -2.85 16.29
N GLN A 885 15.39 -2.48 15.16
CA GLN A 885 14.71 -1.18 15.12
C GLN A 885 13.47 -1.21 16.05
N PRO A 886 13.31 -0.21 16.94
CA PRO A 886 12.11 -0.10 17.75
C PRO A 886 10.89 -0.03 16.83
N ARG A 887 9.80 -0.67 17.26
CA ARG A 887 8.51 -0.59 16.58
C ARG A 887 8.13 0.90 16.48
N GLN A 888 7.75 1.36 15.28
CA GLN A 888 7.15 2.68 15.11
C GLN A 888 5.74 2.64 15.71
N ILE A 889 5.66 2.69 17.03
CA ILE A 889 4.41 2.82 17.78
C ILE A 889 4.10 4.32 17.87
N GLY A 890 2.83 4.69 17.73
CA GLY A 890 2.39 6.08 17.57
C GLY A 890 2.48 6.51 16.10
N ARG A 891 1.41 6.30 15.33
CA ARG A 891 1.31 6.75 13.92
C ARG A 891 0.33 7.93 13.87
N PHE A 892 0.75 9.05 14.43
CA PHE A 892 -0.05 10.27 14.55
C PHE A 892 -0.07 11.03 13.23
N MET A 893 -1.27 11.37 12.78
CA MET A 893 -1.61 12.03 11.54
C MET A 893 -1.61 13.54 11.75
N VAL A 894 -0.47 14.18 11.49
CA VAL A 894 -0.28 15.63 11.66
C VAL A 894 -0.50 16.31 10.31
N PRO A 895 -1.50 17.20 10.16
CA PRO A 895 -1.66 17.99 8.95
C PRO A 895 -0.39 18.76 8.60
N THR A 896 -0.05 18.85 7.32
CA THR A 896 1.05 19.70 6.85
C THR A 896 0.53 21.10 6.53
N PRO A 897 1.39 22.12 6.42
CA PRO A 897 0.97 23.44 5.97
C PRO A 897 0.21 23.42 4.65
N LEU A 898 0.61 22.53 3.72
CA LEU A 898 -0.11 22.35 2.45
C LEU A 898 -1.52 21.79 2.66
N GLY A 899 -1.67 20.79 3.53
CA GLY A 899 -2.98 20.20 3.86
C GLY A 899 -3.90 21.22 4.53
N SER A 900 -3.39 21.94 5.53
CA SER A 900 -4.15 22.95 6.29
C SER A 900 -4.62 24.10 5.40
N SER A 901 -3.71 24.70 4.63
CA SER A 901 -4.06 25.80 3.73
C SER A 901 -4.96 25.36 2.57
N LEU A 902 -4.92 24.10 2.15
CA LEU A 902 -5.83 23.58 1.13
C LEU A 902 -7.29 23.64 1.60
N LEU A 903 -7.61 23.29 2.85
CA LEU A 903 -8.99 23.33 3.34
C LEU A 903 -9.54 24.76 3.50
N GLU A 904 -8.67 25.72 3.79
CA GLU A 904 -9.03 27.14 3.88
C GLU A 904 -9.50 27.71 2.54
N LEU A 905 -8.98 27.19 1.41
CA LEU A 905 -9.44 27.57 0.07
C LEU A 905 -10.93 27.26 -0.15
N PHE A 906 -11.45 26.19 0.44
CA PHE A 906 -12.87 25.84 0.38
C PHE A 906 -13.70 26.63 1.41
N GLY A 907 -13.07 27.30 2.37
CA GLY A 907 -13.77 27.95 3.50
C GLY A 907 -14.27 26.94 4.53
N HIS A 908 -13.55 25.84 4.72
CA HIS A 908 -13.96 24.74 5.58
C HIS A 908 -14.21 25.19 7.04
N GLN A 909 -15.44 24.99 7.51
CA GLN A 909 -15.90 25.15 8.89
C GLN A 909 -16.67 23.91 9.33
N GLU A 910 -16.57 23.56 10.61
CA GLU A 910 -17.17 22.33 11.16
C GLU A 910 -18.71 22.38 11.11
N GLU A 911 -19.31 23.56 11.23
CA GLU A 911 -20.76 23.80 11.19
C GLU A 911 -21.34 24.03 9.79
N ALA A 912 -20.55 23.89 8.71
CA ALA A 912 -21.02 24.08 7.35
C ALA A 912 -22.00 22.97 6.91
N ARG A 913 -23.25 23.03 7.39
CA ARG A 913 -24.30 22.03 7.12
C ARG A 913 -25.54 22.59 6.42
N GLU A 914 -25.76 23.90 6.47
CA GLU A 914 -27.05 24.49 6.06
C GLU A 914 -26.95 25.51 4.91
N VAL A 915 -25.74 25.99 4.58
CA VAL A 915 -25.54 26.97 3.50
C VAL A 915 -24.81 26.31 2.33
N GLU A 916 -25.44 26.29 1.16
CA GLU A 916 -24.78 25.89 -0.09
C GLU A 916 -23.55 26.78 -0.31
N SER A 917 -22.37 26.17 -0.22
CA SER A 917 -21.10 26.84 -0.37
C SER A 917 -20.00 25.85 -0.76
N PRO A 918 -18.85 26.33 -1.26
CA PRO A 918 -17.68 25.49 -1.53
C PRO A 918 -17.17 24.72 -0.31
N ALA A 919 -17.51 25.12 0.93
CA ALA A 919 -17.11 24.40 2.14
C ALA A 919 -17.64 22.95 2.15
N LEU A 920 -18.80 22.72 1.53
CA LEU A 920 -19.39 21.39 1.40
C LEU A 920 -18.51 20.41 0.60
N LEU A 921 -17.62 20.89 -0.28
CA LEU A 921 -16.66 20.05 -1.02
C LEU A 921 -15.65 19.34 -0.10
N SER A 922 -15.51 19.81 1.13
CA SER A 922 -14.65 19.23 2.16
C SER A 922 -15.43 18.57 3.30
N HIS A 923 -16.75 18.71 3.34
CA HIS A 923 -17.58 18.13 4.39
C HIS A 923 -17.99 16.69 4.01
N PRO A 924 -18.01 15.72 4.96
CA PRO A 924 -18.26 14.31 4.66
C PRO A 924 -19.70 14.01 4.19
N SER A 925 -20.67 14.89 4.44
CA SER A 925 -22.09 14.66 4.06
C SER A 925 -22.29 14.41 2.57
N ILE A 926 -21.59 15.17 1.71
CA ILE A 926 -21.73 15.05 0.26
C ILE A 926 -21.19 13.71 -0.20
N ARG A 927 -20.02 13.30 0.29
CA ARG A 927 -19.46 11.99 -0.05
C ARG A 927 -20.34 10.85 0.44
N ARG A 928 -20.88 10.96 1.67
CA ARG A 928 -21.81 9.98 2.20
C ARG A 928 -23.02 9.82 1.28
N GLN A 929 -23.65 10.93 0.90
CA GLN A 929 -24.78 10.91 -0.03
C GLN A 929 -24.40 10.25 -1.36
N MET A 930 -23.24 10.58 -1.94
CA MET A 930 -22.77 9.93 -3.16
C MET A 930 -22.63 8.41 -3.00
N GLU A 931 -22.08 7.93 -1.87
CA GLU A 931 -21.93 6.49 -1.61
C GLU A 931 -23.29 5.79 -1.40
N GLU A 932 -24.23 6.41 -0.69
CA GLU A 932 -25.59 5.92 -0.51
C GLU A 932 -26.34 5.85 -1.86
N GLU A 933 -26.18 6.83 -2.73
CA GLU A 933 -26.82 6.85 -4.05
C GLU A 933 -26.19 5.84 -5.02
N VAL A 934 -24.86 5.64 -4.98
CA VAL A 934 -24.19 4.60 -5.77
C VAL A 934 -24.68 3.20 -5.36
N LYS A 935 -24.97 2.96 -4.08
CA LYS A 935 -25.57 1.70 -3.62
C LYS A 935 -26.95 1.45 -4.25
N LEU A 936 -27.75 2.51 -4.51
CA LEU A 936 -29.03 2.36 -5.20
C LEU A 936 -28.87 1.88 -6.65
N ILE A 937 -27.73 2.15 -7.31
CA ILE A 937 -27.41 1.56 -8.62
C ILE A 937 -27.19 0.05 -8.48
N ALA A 938 -26.41 -0.36 -7.47
CA ALA A 938 -26.15 -1.78 -7.21
C ALA A 938 -27.43 -2.56 -6.88
N GLU A 939 -28.39 -1.92 -6.22
CA GLU A 939 -29.71 -2.49 -5.91
C GLU A 939 -30.70 -2.45 -7.09
N GLY A 940 -30.31 -1.89 -8.25
CA GLY A 940 -31.18 -1.74 -9.41
C GLY A 940 -32.29 -0.69 -9.25
N LYS A 941 -32.21 0.18 -8.23
CA LYS A 941 -33.21 1.21 -7.91
C LYS A 941 -32.92 2.57 -8.52
N MET A 942 -31.75 2.76 -9.14
CA MET A 942 -31.34 4.02 -9.75
C MET A 942 -30.50 3.81 -11.01
N SER A 943 -30.73 4.62 -12.03
CA SER A 943 -29.93 4.63 -13.26
C SER A 943 -28.58 5.31 -13.03
N LYS A 944 -27.49 4.67 -13.50
CA LYS A 944 -26.14 5.25 -13.54
C LYS A 944 -26.13 6.61 -14.23
N VAL A 945 -26.74 6.72 -15.41
CA VAL A 945 -26.70 7.94 -16.23
C VAL A 945 -27.36 9.10 -15.50
N HIS A 946 -28.52 8.85 -14.87
CA HIS A 946 -29.24 9.86 -14.10
C HIS A 946 -28.40 10.35 -12.91
N LEU A 947 -27.88 9.42 -12.09
CA LEU A 947 -27.07 9.74 -10.93
C LEU A 947 -25.84 10.55 -11.32
N VAL A 948 -25.04 10.05 -12.27
CA VAL A 948 -23.79 10.69 -12.71
C VAL A 948 -24.07 12.11 -13.21
N LYS A 949 -25.07 12.31 -14.06
CA LYS A 949 -25.42 13.64 -14.58
C LYS A 949 -25.82 14.61 -13.47
N ARG A 950 -26.68 14.18 -12.54
CA ARG A 950 -27.16 15.00 -11.42
C ARG A 950 -26.02 15.38 -10.48
N SER A 951 -25.20 14.40 -10.07
CA SER A 951 -24.08 14.65 -9.17
C SER A 951 -23.02 15.54 -9.81
N LEU A 952 -22.64 15.30 -11.06
CA LEU A 952 -21.66 16.15 -11.76
C LEU A 952 -22.15 17.59 -11.90
N LYS A 953 -23.45 17.81 -12.16
CA LYS A 953 -24.01 19.16 -12.22
C LYS A 953 -23.84 19.89 -10.88
N TRP A 954 -24.17 19.24 -9.78
CA TRP A 954 -23.98 19.81 -8.44
C TRP A 954 -22.52 20.15 -8.17
N PHE A 955 -21.57 19.27 -8.52
CA PHE A 955 -20.14 19.54 -8.34
C PHE A 955 -19.61 20.64 -9.28
N GLU A 956 -20.16 20.77 -10.49
CA GLU A 956 -19.82 21.85 -11.42
C GLU A 956 -20.27 23.21 -10.86
N ASP A 957 -21.46 23.29 -10.28
CA ASP A 957 -21.95 24.54 -9.67
C ASP A 957 -21.06 24.97 -8.50
N ARG A 958 -20.65 24.02 -7.64
CA ARG A 958 -19.68 24.27 -6.56
C ARG A 958 -18.28 24.60 -7.07
N TYR A 959 -17.88 24.04 -8.21
CA TYR A 959 -16.62 24.39 -8.88
C TYR A 959 -16.62 25.86 -9.31
N ILE A 960 -17.71 26.34 -9.92
CA ILE A 960 -17.82 27.72 -10.41
C ILE A 960 -17.76 28.72 -9.25
N GLU A 961 -18.44 28.42 -8.15
CA GLU A 961 -18.38 29.21 -6.92
C GLU A 961 -16.97 29.23 -6.34
N LEU A 962 -16.31 28.07 -6.27
CA LEU A 962 -14.93 27.98 -5.79
C LEU A 962 -13.99 28.81 -6.66
N GLU A 963 -14.06 28.65 -7.99
CA GLU A 963 -13.22 29.40 -8.92
C GLU A 963 -13.42 30.91 -8.78
N SER A 964 -14.66 31.37 -8.65
CA SER A 964 -14.99 32.79 -8.43
C SER A 964 -14.40 33.31 -7.12
N ASN A 965 -14.33 32.45 -6.09
CA ASN A 965 -13.77 32.77 -4.78
C ASN A 965 -12.24 32.67 -4.70
N LEU A 966 -11.58 32.02 -5.67
CA LEU A 966 -10.11 31.93 -5.75
C LEU A 966 -9.49 33.23 -6.31
N THR A 967 -9.79 34.35 -5.65
CA THR A 967 -9.23 35.67 -5.95
C THR A 967 -7.72 35.70 -5.68
N ARG A 968 -7.04 36.72 -6.22
CA ARG A 968 -5.60 36.91 -5.97
C ARG A 968 -5.28 36.99 -4.47
N ASP A 969 -6.15 37.62 -3.69
CA ASP A 969 -5.96 37.79 -2.25
C ASP A 969 -6.09 36.45 -1.53
N ARG A 970 -7.11 35.65 -1.84
CA ARG A 970 -7.31 34.33 -1.24
C ARG A 970 -6.20 33.34 -1.60
N VAL A 971 -5.71 33.37 -2.84
CA VAL A 971 -4.54 32.60 -3.26
C VAL A 971 -3.26 33.11 -2.55
N GLY A 972 -3.18 34.42 -2.30
CA GLY A 972 -2.14 35.03 -1.48
C GLY A 972 -2.14 34.54 -0.04
N GLU A 973 -3.30 34.50 0.61
CA GLU A 973 -3.50 33.94 1.96
C GLU A 973 -3.09 32.47 2.03
N PHE A 974 -3.47 31.65 1.04
CA PHE A 974 -2.98 30.29 0.91
C PHE A 974 -1.45 30.25 0.89
N GLY A 975 -0.81 31.14 0.13
CA GLY A 975 0.65 31.24 0.08
C GLY A 975 1.29 31.63 1.42
N GLN A 976 0.62 32.47 2.21
CA GLN A 976 1.09 32.90 3.54
C GLN A 976 1.00 31.79 4.58
N GLY A 977 0.00 30.90 4.45
CA GLY A 977 -0.14 29.72 5.33
C GLY A 977 0.94 28.65 5.11
N LEU A 978 1.64 28.68 3.98
CA LEU A 978 2.70 27.72 3.68
C LEU A 978 4.00 28.07 4.41
N CYS A 979 4.55 27.08 5.12
CA CYS A 979 5.84 27.18 5.79
C CYS A 979 6.63 25.87 5.69
N SER A 980 7.90 25.87 6.13
CA SER A 980 8.70 24.64 6.14
C SER A 980 8.16 23.63 7.17
N THR A 981 8.28 22.33 6.89
CA THR A 981 7.84 21.28 7.84
C THR A 981 8.47 21.43 9.22
N ASN A 982 9.73 21.87 9.29
CA ASN A 982 10.43 22.08 10.55
C ASN A 982 9.87 23.25 11.35
N GLU A 983 9.50 24.34 10.68
CA GLU A 983 8.88 25.50 11.29
C GLU A 983 7.48 25.17 11.81
N HIS A 984 6.68 24.47 10.99
CA HIS A 984 5.36 24.00 11.38
C HIS A 984 5.42 23.09 12.63
N LEU A 985 6.31 22.08 12.64
CA LEU A 985 6.50 21.22 13.79
C LEU A 985 7.00 21.97 15.04
N ARG A 986 7.81 23.01 14.88
CA ARG A 986 8.22 23.85 16.01
C ARG A 986 7.04 24.59 16.62
N ARG A 987 6.17 25.18 15.79
CA ARG A 987 4.92 25.82 16.25
C ARG A 987 4.04 24.82 17.00
N LEU A 988 3.78 23.65 16.40
CA LEU A 988 2.94 22.62 17.03
C LEU A 988 3.52 22.09 18.35
N ARG A 989 4.85 22.02 18.50
CA ARG A 989 5.50 21.65 19.77
C ARG A 989 5.32 22.68 20.88
N GLN A 990 5.11 23.95 20.54
CA GLN A 990 4.83 25.00 21.54
C GLN A 990 3.42 24.88 22.13
N LEU A 991 2.53 24.15 21.47
CA LEU A 991 1.16 23.91 21.92
C LEU A 991 1.04 22.72 22.89
N ASP A 992 2.15 22.08 23.28
CA ASP A 992 2.15 20.84 24.09
C ASP A 992 1.33 19.69 23.46
N ALA A 993 1.18 19.69 22.13
CA ALA A 993 0.46 18.68 21.36
C ALA A 993 1.20 17.33 21.23
N PHE A 994 2.48 17.30 21.61
CA PHE A 994 3.35 16.13 21.55
C PHE A 994 3.94 15.80 22.92
N GLU A 995 4.29 14.53 23.13
CA GLU A 995 5.06 14.14 24.32
C GLU A 995 6.47 14.72 24.27
N PRO A 996 7.03 15.13 25.42
CA PRO A 996 8.36 15.70 25.48
C PRO A 996 9.43 14.69 25.02
N LEU A 997 10.38 15.17 24.23
CA LEU A 997 11.52 14.36 23.79
C LEU A 997 12.36 13.95 25.00
N VAL A 998 12.36 12.66 25.33
CA VAL A 998 13.25 12.11 26.37
C VAL A 998 14.69 12.31 25.92
N THR A 999 15.39 13.29 26.50
CA THR A 999 16.83 13.43 26.30
C THR A 999 17.50 12.23 26.93
N LYS A 1000 18.24 11.45 26.14
CA LYS A 1000 19.13 10.39 26.63
C LYS A 1000 20.19 11.02 27.55
N GLY A 1001 19.87 11.12 28.83
CA GLY A 1001 20.64 11.84 29.85
C GLY A 1001 19.92 11.98 31.19
N GLN A 1002 18.59 11.86 31.22
CA GLN A 1002 17.82 11.82 32.47
C GLN A 1002 17.10 10.48 32.60
N VAL A 1003 17.85 9.44 32.95
CA VAL A 1003 17.29 8.26 33.61
C VAL A 1003 17.64 8.39 35.08
N ASP A 1004 16.61 8.60 35.89
CA ASP A 1004 16.54 8.51 37.36
C ASP A 1004 17.86 8.51 38.14
N SER A 1005 18.25 9.69 38.62
CA SER A 1005 19.14 9.83 39.79
C SER A 1005 18.41 9.55 41.12
N SER A 1006 17.13 9.18 41.10
CA SER A 1006 16.32 8.91 42.30
C SER A 1006 16.45 7.48 42.86
N GLN A 1007 17.12 6.55 42.16
CA GLN A 1007 17.29 5.15 42.62
C GLN A 1007 18.73 4.72 42.94
N ARG A 1008 19.65 5.65 43.21
CA ARG A 1008 21.00 5.33 43.70
C ARG A 1008 21.46 6.21 44.87
N GLN A 1009 20.69 6.23 45.95
CA GLN A 1009 21.23 6.56 47.28
C GLN A 1009 20.76 5.55 48.33
N ARG A 1010 21.23 4.31 48.22
CA ARG A 1010 21.43 3.44 49.39
C ARG A 1010 22.75 2.71 49.22
N GLY A 1011 23.68 3.02 50.13
CA GLY A 1011 24.94 2.30 50.30
C GLY A 1011 26.15 2.99 49.70
N LYS A 1012 26.80 3.86 50.47
CA LYS A 1012 28.21 3.69 50.86
C LYS A 1012 28.65 4.75 51.87
N SER A 1013 28.86 4.26 53.07
CA SER A 1013 29.60 4.88 54.17
C SER A 1013 31.05 5.20 53.79
N GLY A 1014 31.51 6.38 54.20
CA GLY A 1014 32.89 6.67 54.67
C GLY A 1014 34.07 6.43 53.72
N LYS A 1015 34.69 7.51 53.25
CA LYS A 1015 36.08 7.90 53.63
C LYS A 1015 36.52 9.21 52.95
N SER A 1016 36.85 10.15 53.83
CA SER A 1016 37.74 11.32 53.79
C SER A 1016 38.59 11.68 52.55
N SER A 1017 38.51 12.98 52.20
CA SER A 1017 39.59 13.98 51.97
C SER A 1017 40.80 13.70 51.06
N ALA A 1018 40.96 14.56 50.03
CA ALA A 1018 42.17 15.28 49.57
C ALA A 1018 42.07 15.51 48.04
N SER A 1019 41.79 16.73 47.56
CA SER A 1019 42.74 17.81 47.26
C SER A 1019 43.65 17.57 46.04
N ARG A 1020 43.51 18.52 45.08
CA ARG A 1020 44.53 19.09 44.19
C ARG A 1020 45.01 18.33 42.93
N ALA A 1021 44.67 18.97 41.81
CA ALA A 1021 45.60 19.69 40.92
C ALA A 1021 46.16 18.99 39.65
N TYR A 1022 45.95 19.72 38.56
CA TYR A 1022 46.91 20.07 37.50
C TYR A 1022 47.45 18.99 36.53
N ASN A 1023 47.00 19.19 35.29
CA ASN A 1023 47.80 19.49 34.09
C ASN A 1023 48.56 18.39 33.33
N LYS A 1024 48.39 18.49 32.00
CA LYS A 1024 49.35 18.20 30.91
C LYS A 1024 49.80 16.73 30.79
N SER A 1025 50.12 16.18 29.63
CA SER A 1025 50.09 16.58 28.22
C SER A 1025 50.76 15.42 27.48
N ARG A 1026 50.38 15.18 26.21
CA ARG A 1026 51.26 14.62 25.15
C ARG A 1026 51.79 13.19 25.44
N SER A 1027 52.25 12.38 24.51
CA SER A 1027 52.33 12.31 23.06
C SER A 1027 52.98 10.95 22.80
N ASN A 1028 52.54 10.23 21.77
CA ASN A 1028 53.31 9.27 20.96
C ASN A 1028 54.16 8.20 21.66
N TYR A 1029 53.92 6.93 21.33
CA TYR A 1029 54.95 6.14 20.64
C TYR A 1029 54.32 4.98 19.85
N LYS A 1030 54.71 4.91 18.57
CA LYS A 1030 54.51 3.78 17.66
C LYS A 1030 55.40 2.60 18.08
N GLY A 1031 54.98 1.39 17.74
CA GLY A 1031 55.91 0.41 17.18
C GLY A 1031 55.78 -1.04 17.66
N GLY A 1032 55.33 -1.91 16.73
CA GLY A 1032 55.70 -3.32 16.63
C GLY A 1032 55.11 -4.27 17.68
N GLY A 1033 54.57 -5.45 17.37
CA GLY A 1033 54.51 -6.20 16.13
C GLY A 1033 54.44 -7.69 16.47
N LYS A 1034 53.74 -8.48 15.62
CA LYS A 1034 53.81 -9.96 15.49
C LYS A 1034 53.26 -10.74 16.71
N LYS A 1035 52.68 -11.94 16.63
CA LYS A 1035 52.31 -12.92 15.59
C LYS A 1035 51.60 -14.03 16.38
N LYS A 1036 50.59 -14.69 15.77
CA LYS A 1036 50.25 -16.14 15.90
C LYS A 1036 49.80 -16.59 17.33
N THR A 1037 48.91 -17.54 17.57
CA THR A 1037 48.45 -18.73 16.83
C THR A 1037 47.29 -19.39 17.57
N LYS A 1038 46.37 -20.02 16.81
CA LYS A 1038 45.71 -21.33 17.01
C LYS A 1038 45.26 -21.78 18.42
N LYS A 1039 43.97 -22.13 18.54
CA LYS A 1039 43.39 -23.51 18.64
C LYS A 1039 41.91 -23.38 19.05
N GLN A 1040 40.91 -23.70 18.22
CA GLN A 1040 40.37 -25.03 17.85
C GLN A 1040 39.86 -25.92 18.99
N ARG A 1041 38.55 -26.22 18.90
CA ARG A 1041 37.76 -27.39 19.40
C ARG A 1041 37.60 -27.50 20.93
N SER A 1042 36.48 -27.96 21.49
CA SER A 1042 35.46 -28.97 21.13
C SER A 1042 34.06 -28.55 21.62
N LYS A 1043 32.94 -28.70 20.88
CA LYS A 1043 32.08 -29.89 20.60
C LYS A 1043 31.56 -30.70 21.82
N LEU A 1044 30.22 -30.86 21.83
CA LEU A 1044 29.35 -31.91 22.46
C LEU A 1044 29.14 -31.78 23.99
N ALA A 1045 27.98 -32.01 24.61
CA ALA A 1045 26.65 -32.47 24.18
C ALA A 1045 25.57 -32.12 25.25
N THR A 1046 24.31 -32.22 24.83
CA THR A 1046 23.02 -32.41 25.54
C THR A 1046 22.99 -32.84 27.03
N ALA A 1047 22.12 -32.17 27.81
CA ALA A 1047 21.14 -32.72 28.80
C ALA A 1047 20.40 -31.53 29.45
N SER A 1048 19.10 -31.32 29.19
CA SER A 1048 17.92 -31.75 29.99
C SER A 1048 17.65 -30.95 31.28
N TYR A 1049 16.36 -30.65 31.49
CA TYR A 1049 15.64 -30.19 32.69
C TYR A 1049 15.60 -28.68 33.03
N GLY A 1050 14.43 -28.09 32.72
CA GLY A 1050 13.44 -27.78 33.76
C GLY A 1050 13.48 -26.40 34.43
N ARG A 1051 12.73 -25.43 33.89
CA ARG A 1051 11.52 -24.82 34.49
C ARG A 1051 10.94 -23.76 33.57
#